data_AF-A0AAU6CN23-F1
#
_entry.id   AF-A0AAU6CN23-F1
#
_cell.length_a   1.000
_cell.length_b   1.000
_cell.length_c   1.000
_cell.angle_alpha   90.00
_cell.angle_beta   90.00
_cell.angle_gamma   90.00
#
_symmetry.space_group_name_H-M   'P 1'
#
loop_
_entity.id
_entity.type
_entity.pdbx_description
1 polymer ?
#
loop_
_entity_poly.entity_id
_entity_poly.type
_entity_poly.pdbx_seq_one_letter_code
_entity_poly.pdbx_strand_id
1 'polypeptide(L)'
;MAGGSTLAASTASAAPPTSGYTVTVGSSGSWTHPTDTPASPYLDKDGTFYFQQSAALYGASDPRYWDFFTGANLDTATRSSAISNAVNPSNSSDRNNDTTWRCNNSPTGLTATAAPSGSGYAQKNYCDLSGVWVDPDTGDWYGLVHNEFTPQPFGDGLHYDAIDYAVSTDQGMTWTIKAHVITSPYSTKRGDTTAFPNQTYSYGDGDQRLLVDTASGYFYAYYGSRVVDKNGGWKAFYEHVARAPISGKMAPGSWQKWYDGAWSQPGAGGKESNLVPATSATSTGYTPAPAEYDPASTGSVDQQVAAGKAPPTSPLFVMDVTYDAYLGLYIGEPQAVDQSGNAPQQFYATDDLSTQKWYLLGDTGSYTDASWYRWFIDSANKTGSGIVGKSFRSYCSFGCAAGASGTYANITIDTAEPAASPFDPAKSYRIANGNGRVLAQASGGSATTSLPAATGSALEAWSFTGNGDGSYRIANSATGQLLGVPATSSATRAWGTAPTVTAAAPGGPTVGQQWFIIPGTSAGGAAAGTYRLVNRYSGLVIGLSADTARTAETTPARYWTNSTGSSVGGSRTAAEQTLAMTAVGTAPPGGLNGTHTLLTGGKALDDPNHSTAAGTQLALWGANGGANQSWRFTSQPDGSYQLANAESGLCADVSGGATTAGAHVIQWNCTGGANQHWTLTQQSNGTYAVRSVQSGLLLTAAAATDGALVTQQPDTGAALQRWAVG
;
A
#
# COMPACT_ATOMS: atom_id res chain seq x y z
N MET A 1 -19.15 -27.13 -17.35
CA MET A 1 -20.57 -27.44 -17.02
C MET A 1 -20.63 -27.97 -15.59
N ALA A 2 -21.69 -27.60 -14.89
CA ALA A 2 -21.84 -27.51 -13.44
C ALA A 2 -21.76 -28.83 -12.65
N GLY A 3 -21.27 -28.70 -11.43
CA GLY A 3 -21.36 -29.67 -10.34
C GLY A 3 -21.09 -28.94 -9.02
N GLY A 4 -21.86 -27.89 -8.74
CA GLY A 4 -21.72 -27.07 -7.55
C GLY A 4 -22.02 -27.87 -6.28
N SER A 5 -21.00 -28.02 -5.44
CA SER A 5 -21.22 -28.22 -4.02
C SER A 5 -21.69 -26.89 -3.43
N THR A 6 -22.84 -26.89 -2.77
CA THR A 6 -23.32 -25.74 -2.01
C THR A 6 -22.35 -25.47 -0.86
N LEU A 7 -21.43 -24.52 -1.06
CA LEU A 7 -20.55 -24.02 0.01
C LEU A 7 -21.40 -23.18 0.96
N ALA A 8 -21.52 -23.64 2.21
CA ALA A 8 -22.09 -22.85 3.28
C ALA A 8 -21.13 -21.69 3.62
N ALA A 9 -21.69 -20.49 3.83
CA ALA A 9 -20.93 -19.32 4.28
C ALA A 9 -20.07 -19.66 5.50
N SER A 10 -18.79 -19.31 5.46
CA SER A 10 -17.88 -19.53 6.59
C SER A 10 -18.33 -18.70 7.80
N THR A 11 -18.41 -19.33 8.96
CA THR A 11 -18.70 -18.62 10.22
C THR A 11 -17.50 -17.79 10.65
N ALA A 12 -17.77 -16.62 11.25
CA ALA A 12 -16.78 -15.66 11.73
C ALA A 12 -15.63 -16.27 12.56
N SER A 13 -14.45 -15.67 12.40
CA SER A 13 -13.16 -16.13 12.93
C SER A 13 -12.90 -15.78 14.41
N ALA A 14 -11.93 -16.48 15.02
CA ALA A 14 -11.42 -16.32 16.38
C ALA A 14 -10.32 -15.22 16.58
N ALA A 15 -10.19 -14.28 15.60
CA ALA A 15 -9.42 -13.00 15.55
C ALA A 15 -7.90 -13.04 15.16
N PRO A 16 -7.29 -11.98 14.54
CA PRO A 16 -7.70 -10.56 14.33
C PRO A 16 -8.05 -10.17 12.87
N PRO A 17 -8.72 -9.03 12.59
CA PRO A 17 -8.86 -7.83 13.42
C PRO A 17 -10.22 -7.67 14.10
N THR A 18 -10.26 -6.77 15.10
CA THR A 18 -11.41 -6.50 15.98
C THR A 18 -12.65 -6.15 15.15
N SER A 19 -13.68 -6.99 15.25
CA SER A 19 -14.99 -6.83 14.62
C SER A 19 -15.40 -5.37 14.40
N GLY A 20 -15.83 -5.03 13.18
CA GLY A 20 -16.27 -3.66 12.86
C GLY A 20 -16.05 -3.20 11.42
N TYR A 21 -15.58 -4.08 10.53
CA TYR A 21 -15.38 -3.73 9.13
C TYR A 21 -16.69 -3.65 8.36
N THR A 22 -16.77 -2.68 7.45
CA THR A 22 -17.86 -2.60 6.47
C THR A 22 -17.27 -2.52 5.08
N VAL A 23 -17.68 -3.45 4.21
CA VAL A 23 -17.39 -3.40 2.78
C VAL A 23 -18.56 -2.71 2.08
N THR A 24 -18.27 -1.62 1.38
CA THR A 24 -19.28 -0.88 0.61
C THR A 24 -18.88 -0.84 -0.85
N VAL A 25 -19.85 -1.11 -1.72
CA VAL A 25 -19.70 -1.00 -3.18
C VAL A 25 -20.23 0.36 -3.62
N GLY A 26 -19.33 1.19 -4.13
CA GLY A 26 -19.64 2.47 -4.75
C GLY A 26 -20.00 2.33 -6.23
N SER A 27 -19.71 3.36 -7.02
CA SER A 27 -19.93 3.33 -8.46
C SER A 27 -19.12 2.23 -9.15
N SER A 28 -19.69 1.64 -10.20
CA SER A 28 -18.98 0.74 -11.11
C SER A 28 -18.67 1.42 -12.45
N GLY A 29 -17.73 0.85 -13.20
CA GLY A 29 -17.39 1.28 -14.55
C GLY A 29 -16.93 0.12 -15.42
N SER A 30 -16.67 0.43 -16.70
CA SER A 30 -16.20 -0.56 -17.67
C SER A 30 -14.67 -0.61 -17.73
N TRP A 31 -14.16 -1.80 -18.03
CA TRP A 31 -12.77 -2.08 -18.38
C TRP A 31 -12.74 -2.66 -19.80
N THR A 32 -11.97 -2.05 -20.69
CA THR A 32 -12.06 -2.33 -22.13
C THR A 32 -11.08 -3.37 -22.65
N HIS A 33 -10.28 -3.97 -21.77
CA HIS A 33 -9.21 -4.89 -22.16
C HIS A 33 -9.25 -6.21 -21.37
N PRO A 34 -10.42 -6.87 -21.18
CA PRO A 34 -10.45 -8.13 -20.46
C PRO A 34 -9.63 -9.20 -21.20
N THR A 35 -8.77 -9.91 -20.47
CA THR A 35 -7.96 -11.01 -20.99
C THR A 35 -7.71 -12.05 -19.89
N ASP A 36 -7.06 -13.15 -20.28
CA ASP A 36 -6.81 -14.37 -19.49
C ASP A 36 -5.80 -14.19 -18.33
N THR A 37 -5.33 -12.97 -18.11
CA THR A 37 -4.46 -12.61 -16.99
C THR A 37 -4.85 -11.25 -16.43
N PRO A 38 -4.61 -11.01 -15.14
CA PRO A 38 -4.80 -9.69 -14.53
C PRO A 38 -3.96 -8.63 -15.22
N ALA A 39 -4.52 -7.44 -15.36
CA ALA A 39 -3.72 -6.28 -15.77
C ALA A 39 -2.72 -5.97 -14.65
N SER A 40 -1.44 -6.21 -14.92
CA SER A 40 -0.35 -6.00 -13.96
C SER A 40 0.25 -4.61 -14.17
N PRO A 41 -0.12 -3.58 -13.38
CA PRO A 41 0.43 -2.23 -13.53
C PRO A 41 1.84 -2.13 -12.96
N TYR A 42 2.70 -1.37 -13.62
CA TYR A 42 4.02 -1.02 -13.14
C TYR A 42 4.51 0.30 -13.74
N LEU A 43 5.56 0.84 -13.14
CA LEU A 43 6.23 2.05 -13.61
C LEU A 43 7.65 1.69 -14.01
N ASP A 44 8.04 2.10 -15.21
CA ASP A 44 9.41 1.94 -15.67
C ASP A 44 10.33 3.01 -15.07
N LYS A 45 11.65 2.82 -15.22
CA LYS A 45 12.67 3.71 -14.66
C LYS A 45 12.55 5.17 -15.10
N ASP A 46 11.99 5.42 -16.29
CA ASP A 46 11.74 6.75 -16.83
C ASP A 46 10.40 7.35 -16.39
N GLY A 47 9.67 6.65 -15.52
CA GLY A 47 8.38 7.05 -14.97
C GLY A 47 7.19 6.77 -15.89
N THR A 48 7.42 6.11 -17.04
CA THR A 48 6.35 5.68 -17.93
C THR A 48 5.50 4.61 -17.26
N PHE A 49 4.18 4.82 -17.28
CA PHE A 49 3.22 3.84 -16.82
C PHE A 49 2.98 2.78 -17.87
N TYR A 50 3.04 1.53 -17.41
CA TYR A 50 2.62 0.38 -18.17
C TYR A 50 1.62 -0.44 -17.37
N PHE A 51 0.73 -1.13 -18.06
CA PHE A 51 0.22 -2.39 -17.55
C PHE A 51 0.44 -3.47 -18.59
N GLN A 52 0.67 -4.68 -18.10
CA GLN A 52 0.88 -5.87 -18.92
C GLN A 52 -0.29 -6.81 -18.75
N GLN A 53 -0.67 -7.47 -19.84
CA GLN A 53 -1.64 -8.55 -19.85
C GLN A 53 -1.33 -9.53 -20.98
N SER A 54 -1.83 -10.75 -20.89
CA SER A 54 -1.53 -11.85 -21.82
C SER A 54 -2.78 -12.68 -22.16
N ALA A 55 -2.71 -13.38 -23.28
CA ALA A 55 -3.59 -14.49 -23.60
C ALA A 55 -2.76 -15.65 -24.14
N ALA A 56 -3.05 -16.88 -23.71
CA ALA A 56 -2.42 -18.08 -24.25
C ALA A 56 -3.46 -19.16 -24.57
N LEU A 57 -4.41 -18.84 -25.43
CA LEU A 57 -5.54 -19.71 -25.74
C LEU A 57 -5.18 -20.89 -26.67
N TYR A 58 -5.94 -21.98 -26.52
CA TYR A 58 -5.53 -23.33 -26.90
C TYR A 58 -5.64 -23.67 -28.39
N GLY A 59 -6.67 -23.21 -29.06
CA GLY A 59 -7.02 -23.56 -30.43
C GLY A 59 -6.02 -23.04 -31.47
N ALA A 60 -6.06 -23.61 -32.67
CA ALA A 60 -5.14 -23.26 -33.76
C ALA A 60 -5.20 -21.77 -34.14
N SER A 61 -6.40 -21.19 -34.15
CA SER A 61 -6.66 -19.79 -34.46
C SER A 61 -6.76 -18.89 -33.23
N ASP A 62 -6.61 -19.44 -32.03
CA ASP A 62 -6.83 -18.69 -30.81
C ASP A 62 -5.65 -17.75 -30.52
N PRO A 63 -5.91 -16.60 -29.86
CA PRO A 63 -4.87 -15.61 -29.59
C PRO A 63 -3.82 -16.12 -28.61
N ARG A 64 -2.55 -15.79 -28.92
CA ARG A 64 -1.38 -16.05 -28.09
C ARG A 64 -0.47 -14.82 -28.11
N TYR A 65 -0.51 -14.00 -27.07
CA TYR A 65 0.23 -12.73 -27.03
C TYR A 65 0.57 -12.29 -25.62
N TRP A 66 1.62 -11.48 -25.50
CA TRP A 66 1.89 -10.61 -24.36
C TRP A 66 1.72 -9.16 -24.81
N ASP A 67 0.70 -8.50 -24.28
CA ASP A 67 0.33 -7.13 -24.63
C ASP A 67 0.71 -6.16 -23.52
N PHE A 68 1.12 -4.97 -23.95
CA PHE A 68 1.56 -3.90 -23.09
C PHE A 68 0.80 -2.63 -23.45
N PHE A 69 0.32 -1.93 -22.44
CA PHE A 69 -0.44 -0.70 -22.58
C PHE A 69 0.24 0.42 -21.85
N THR A 70 0.13 1.65 -22.36
CA THR A 70 0.75 2.83 -21.75
C THR A 70 -0.15 4.05 -21.87
N GLY A 71 0.02 4.99 -20.95
CA GLY A 71 -0.77 6.22 -20.83
C GLY A 71 -0.36 6.98 -19.57
N ALA A 72 -1.20 7.93 -19.12
CA ALA A 72 -0.96 8.63 -17.86
C ALA A 72 -1.25 7.74 -16.63
N ASN A 73 -2.22 6.84 -16.80
CA ASN A 73 -2.75 5.89 -15.83
C ASN A 73 -3.61 4.84 -16.53
N LEU A 74 -4.18 3.89 -15.77
CA LEU A 74 -4.98 2.79 -16.28
C LEU A 74 -6.20 3.23 -17.13
N ASP A 75 -6.86 4.34 -16.79
CA ASP A 75 -8.06 4.84 -17.51
C ASP A 75 -7.74 5.41 -18.90
N THR A 76 -6.52 5.93 -19.07
CA THR A 76 -6.08 6.59 -20.31
C THR A 76 -5.17 5.71 -21.16
N ALA A 77 -4.86 4.52 -20.66
CA ALA A 77 -3.88 3.65 -21.28
C ALA A 77 -4.40 3.06 -22.59
N THR A 78 -3.51 3.01 -23.58
CA THR A 78 -3.78 2.43 -24.89
C THR A 78 -2.69 1.43 -25.23
N ARG A 79 -3.00 0.46 -26.09
CA ARG A 79 -2.07 -0.60 -26.47
C ARG A 79 -0.81 0.01 -27.10
N SER A 80 0.34 -0.30 -26.52
CA SER A 80 1.64 0.06 -27.09
C SER A 80 1.98 -0.88 -28.23
N SER A 81 1.69 -0.46 -29.46
CA SER A 81 2.01 -1.26 -30.66
C SER A 81 3.51 -1.50 -30.83
N ALA A 82 4.37 -0.60 -30.32
CA ALA A 82 5.82 -0.75 -30.40
C ALA A 82 6.29 -1.99 -29.63
N ILE A 83 5.84 -2.13 -28.37
CA ILE A 83 6.24 -3.23 -27.49
C ILE A 83 5.42 -4.49 -27.81
N SER A 84 4.10 -4.34 -27.95
CA SER A 84 3.21 -5.49 -28.11
C SER A 84 3.37 -6.19 -29.46
N ASN A 85 3.91 -5.51 -30.49
CA ASN A 85 4.24 -6.12 -31.78
C ASN A 85 5.75 -6.33 -31.96
N ALA A 86 6.53 -6.19 -30.89
CA ALA A 86 7.98 -6.34 -30.97
C ALA A 86 8.36 -7.76 -31.41
N VAL A 87 9.38 -7.82 -32.25
CA VAL A 87 9.94 -9.05 -32.82
C VAL A 87 11.40 -9.09 -32.44
N ASN A 88 11.86 -10.22 -31.93
CA ASN A 88 13.26 -10.43 -31.62
C ASN A 88 14.10 -10.28 -32.92
N PRO A 89 15.04 -9.31 -33.01
CA PRO A 89 15.83 -9.10 -34.22
C PRO A 89 16.69 -10.29 -34.61
N SER A 90 17.05 -11.13 -33.63
CA SER A 90 17.85 -12.34 -33.85
C SER A 90 17.00 -13.58 -34.14
N ASN A 91 15.68 -13.50 -33.92
CA ASN A 91 14.75 -14.58 -34.20
C ASN A 91 13.37 -14.06 -34.53
N SER A 92 13.05 -13.99 -35.82
CA SER A 92 11.75 -13.50 -36.28
C SER A 92 10.54 -14.33 -35.84
N SER A 93 10.71 -15.52 -35.25
CA SER A 93 9.59 -16.31 -34.70
C SER A 93 9.27 -15.96 -33.25
N ASP A 94 10.19 -15.32 -32.53
CA ASP A 94 10.01 -14.88 -31.15
C ASP A 94 9.42 -13.46 -31.14
N ARG A 95 8.14 -13.35 -30.77
CA ARG A 95 7.37 -12.11 -30.83
C ARG A 95 6.48 -11.95 -29.62
N ASN A 96 6.14 -10.72 -29.28
CA ASN A 96 5.16 -10.45 -28.24
C ASN A 96 3.71 -10.67 -28.72
N ASN A 97 3.40 -10.41 -29.99
CA ASN A 97 2.07 -10.65 -30.57
C ASN A 97 1.85 -12.10 -31.07
N ASP A 98 2.85 -12.96 -30.94
CA ASP A 98 2.74 -14.41 -31.15
C ASP A 98 3.80 -15.10 -30.28
N THR A 99 3.38 -15.54 -29.10
CA THR A 99 4.26 -16.14 -28.10
C THR A 99 4.59 -17.59 -28.40
N THR A 100 4.02 -18.19 -29.46
CA THR A 100 4.10 -19.63 -29.76
C THR A 100 5.54 -20.16 -29.75
N TRP A 101 6.47 -19.49 -30.46
CA TRP A 101 7.86 -19.94 -30.50
C TRP A 101 8.50 -19.86 -29.11
N ARG A 102 8.29 -18.76 -28.39
CA ARG A 102 8.86 -18.52 -27.07
C ARG A 102 8.38 -19.56 -26.07
N CYS A 103 7.07 -19.79 -26.00
CA CYS A 103 6.49 -20.78 -25.10
C CYS A 103 6.99 -22.19 -25.43
N ASN A 104 7.05 -22.57 -26.72
CA ASN A 104 7.50 -23.90 -27.13
C ASN A 104 9.00 -24.15 -26.92
N ASN A 105 9.81 -23.09 -26.78
CA ASN A 105 11.25 -23.17 -26.55
C ASN A 105 11.65 -22.70 -25.13
N SER A 106 10.66 -22.45 -24.26
CA SER A 106 10.89 -22.18 -22.85
C SER A 106 11.36 -23.45 -22.12
N PRO A 107 11.93 -23.34 -20.91
CA PRO A 107 12.23 -24.49 -20.06
C PRO A 107 11.05 -25.48 -19.96
N THR A 108 9.85 -24.94 -19.75
CA THR A 108 8.60 -25.71 -19.78
C THR A 108 8.33 -26.31 -21.17
N GLY A 109 8.37 -25.50 -22.22
CA GLY A 109 8.09 -25.97 -23.59
C GLY A 109 9.05 -27.04 -24.10
N LEU A 110 10.31 -27.03 -23.68
CA LEU A 110 11.30 -28.03 -24.08
C LEU A 110 11.07 -29.41 -23.46
N THR A 111 10.46 -29.45 -22.27
CA THR A 111 10.09 -30.70 -21.60
C THR A 111 8.65 -31.12 -21.90
N ALA A 112 7.83 -30.19 -22.38
CA ALA A 112 6.50 -30.44 -22.90
C ALA A 112 6.49 -31.27 -24.18
N THR A 113 5.32 -31.80 -24.51
CA THR A 113 5.09 -32.73 -25.62
C THR A 113 3.94 -32.24 -26.48
N ALA A 114 3.94 -32.57 -27.76
CA ALA A 114 2.83 -32.17 -28.64
C ALA A 114 1.50 -32.77 -28.18
N ALA A 115 0.44 -31.98 -28.36
CA ALA A 115 -0.92 -32.44 -28.14
C ALA A 115 -1.28 -33.58 -29.12
N PRO A 116 -2.15 -34.52 -28.72
CA PRO A 116 -2.62 -35.58 -29.60
C PRO A 116 -3.30 -35.03 -30.84
N SER A 117 -3.17 -35.75 -31.95
CA SER A 117 -3.96 -35.47 -33.15
C SER A 117 -5.47 -35.51 -32.82
N GLY A 118 -6.20 -34.47 -33.22
CA GLY A 118 -7.65 -34.35 -32.99
C GLY A 118 -8.08 -33.76 -31.65
N SER A 119 -7.15 -33.32 -30.79
CA SER A 119 -7.44 -32.80 -29.44
C SER A 119 -7.91 -31.34 -29.35
N GLY A 120 -7.82 -30.58 -30.44
CA GLY A 120 -8.16 -29.15 -30.47
C GLY A 120 -7.03 -28.22 -30.02
N TYR A 121 -6.06 -28.70 -29.24
CA TYR A 121 -4.85 -27.97 -28.86
C TYR A 121 -3.86 -27.86 -30.02
N ALA A 122 -3.34 -26.66 -30.25
CA ALA A 122 -2.43 -26.36 -31.34
C ALA A 122 -0.94 -26.43 -30.98
N GLN A 123 -0.58 -26.29 -29.70
CA GLN A 123 0.79 -26.14 -29.24
C GLN A 123 1.09 -27.05 -28.04
N LYS A 124 2.39 -27.31 -27.80
CA LYS A 124 2.85 -28.09 -26.65
C LYS A 124 2.92 -27.28 -25.36
N ASN A 125 3.09 -25.96 -25.46
CA ASN A 125 3.11 -25.06 -24.31
C ASN A 125 2.41 -23.74 -24.65
N TYR A 126 1.70 -23.22 -23.67
CA TYR A 126 1.00 -21.95 -23.66
C TYR A 126 1.56 -21.16 -22.48
N CYS A 127 1.93 -19.91 -22.69
CA CYS A 127 2.63 -19.18 -21.65
C CYS A 127 2.17 -17.72 -21.57
N ASP A 128 1.68 -17.35 -20.40
CA ASP A 128 1.16 -16.04 -20.08
C ASP A 128 2.09 -15.32 -19.11
N LEU A 129 2.61 -14.17 -19.53
CA LEU A 129 3.27 -13.26 -18.62
C LEU A 129 2.23 -12.74 -17.63
N SER A 130 2.52 -12.83 -16.34
CA SER A 130 1.66 -12.37 -15.24
C SER A 130 2.53 -11.74 -14.16
N GLY A 131 2.39 -10.43 -13.98
CA GLY A 131 3.20 -9.63 -13.07
C GLY A 131 4.55 -9.23 -13.68
N VAL A 132 4.86 -7.93 -13.63
CA VAL A 132 6.14 -7.37 -14.06
C VAL A 132 6.72 -6.49 -12.96
N TRP A 133 8.01 -6.65 -12.70
CA TRP A 133 8.81 -5.83 -11.81
C TRP A 133 10.04 -5.31 -12.54
N VAL A 134 10.37 -4.04 -12.33
CA VAL A 134 11.53 -3.39 -12.95
C VAL A 134 12.68 -3.40 -11.94
N ASP A 135 13.77 -4.06 -12.29
CA ASP A 135 14.93 -4.20 -11.41
C ASP A 135 15.55 -2.83 -11.15
N PRO A 136 15.60 -2.38 -9.88
CA PRO A 136 16.17 -1.08 -9.55
C PRO A 136 17.62 -0.97 -9.96
N ASP A 137 18.36 -2.06 -10.13
CA ASP A 137 19.79 -1.98 -10.43
C ASP A 137 20.09 -1.76 -11.92
N THR A 138 19.36 -2.45 -12.79
CA THR A 138 19.63 -2.47 -14.24
C THR A 138 18.58 -1.72 -15.05
N GLY A 139 17.35 -1.63 -14.53
CA GLY A 139 16.17 -1.23 -15.29
C GLY A 139 15.60 -2.33 -16.17
N ASP A 140 16.08 -3.57 -16.04
CA ASP A 140 15.53 -4.72 -16.75
C ASP A 140 14.16 -5.09 -16.18
N TRP A 141 13.28 -5.61 -17.03
CA TRP A 141 11.96 -6.07 -16.63
C TRP A 141 12.01 -7.56 -16.34
N TYR A 142 11.53 -7.94 -15.17
CA TYR A 142 11.35 -9.33 -14.75
C TYR A 142 9.86 -9.61 -14.63
N GLY A 143 9.41 -10.78 -15.05
CA GLY A 143 8.03 -11.19 -14.81
C GLY A 143 7.90 -12.67 -14.59
N LEU A 144 6.80 -13.07 -13.96
CA LEU A 144 6.45 -14.47 -13.81
C LEU A 144 5.65 -14.93 -15.02
N VAL A 145 5.83 -16.17 -15.43
CA VAL A 145 5.17 -16.74 -16.60
C VAL A 145 4.39 -17.96 -16.15
N HIS A 146 3.06 -17.86 -16.20
CA HIS A 146 2.19 -19.02 -16.06
C HIS A 146 2.35 -19.84 -17.34
N ASN A 147 2.87 -21.05 -17.21
CA ASN A 147 2.97 -21.98 -18.31
C ASN A 147 1.93 -23.06 -18.13
N GLU A 148 1.16 -23.27 -19.17
CA GLU A 148 0.21 -24.36 -19.29
C GLU A 148 0.72 -25.25 -20.42
N PHE A 149 1.40 -26.33 -20.07
CA PHE A 149 1.86 -27.27 -21.08
C PHE A 149 0.92 -28.46 -21.18
N THR A 150 0.79 -28.98 -22.40
CA THR A 150 -0.15 -30.06 -22.71
C THR A 150 0.58 -31.40 -22.78
N PRO A 151 0.14 -32.41 -22.00
CA PRO A 151 0.69 -33.73 -22.17
C PRO A 151 -0.35 -34.88 -22.28
N GLN A 152 -0.54 -35.49 -23.47
CA GLN A 152 -1.01 -36.91 -23.64
C GLN A 152 0.04 -38.07 -23.68
N PRO A 153 -0.04 -39.09 -22.78
CA PRO A 153 -0.74 -40.32 -23.10
C PRO A 153 -1.85 -40.60 -22.08
N PHE A 154 -2.18 -39.67 -21.17
CA PHE A 154 -3.27 -39.87 -20.21
C PHE A 154 -4.65 -39.95 -20.88
N GLY A 155 -4.76 -39.59 -22.17
CA GLY A 155 -5.97 -39.86 -22.98
C GLY A 155 -7.25 -39.20 -22.46
N ASP A 156 -7.13 -38.29 -21.48
CA ASP A 156 -8.17 -37.81 -20.58
C ASP A 156 -8.28 -36.28 -20.54
N GLY A 157 -7.45 -35.55 -21.29
CA GLY A 157 -7.54 -34.08 -21.41
C GLY A 157 -6.86 -33.30 -20.28
N LEU A 158 -5.81 -33.85 -19.66
CA LEU A 158 -5.07 -33.18 -18.58
C LEU A 158 -3.95 -32.27 -19.08
N HIS A 159 -3.77 -31.12 -18.42
CA HIS A 159 -2.63 -30.21 -18.57
C HIS A 159 -1.86 -30.09 -17.25
N TYR A 160 -0.66 -29.53 -17.31
CA TYR A 160 0.12 -29.22 -16.13
C TYR A 160 0.57 -27.78 -16.14
N ASP A 161 0.37 -27.12 -15.00
CA ASP A 161 0.81 -25.75 -14.78
C ASP A 161 2.18 -25.72 -14.09
N ALA A 162 3.00 -24.76 -14.53
CA ALA A 162 4.23 -24.38 -13.87
C ALA A 162 4.46 -22.88 -14.01
N ILE A 163 5.24 -22.31 -13.09
CA ILE A 163 5.59 -20.88 -13.13
C ILE A 163 7.07 -20.76 -13.44
N ASP A 164 7.36 -20.11 -14.57
CA ASP A 164 8.70 -19.71 -14.96
C ASP A 164 8.93 -18.22 -14.62
N TYR A 165 10.16 -17.74 -14.81
CA TYR A 165 10.42 -16.30 -14.87
C TYR A 165 11.03 -15.90 -16.21
N ALA A 166 10.68 -14.71 -16.66
CA ALA A 166 11.17 -14.09 -17.88
C ALA A 166 11.87 -12.77 -17.60
N VAL A 167 12.86 -12.45 -18.44
CA VAL A 167 13.62 -11.20 -18.35
C VAL A 167 13.63 -10.51 -19.71
N SER A 168 13.40 -9.20 -19.70
CA SER A 168 13.64 -8.30 -20.82
C SER A 168 14.65 -7.23 -20.41
N THR A 169 15.65 -7.00 -21.27
CA THR A 169 16.71 -6.00 -21.05
C THR A 169 16.55 -4.77 -21.96
N ASP A 170 15.41 -4.67 -22.65
CA ASP A 170 15.13 -3.68 -23.68
C ASP A 170 13.69 -3.14 -23.57
N GLN A 171 13.23 -2.94 -22.32
CA GLN A 171 11.91 -2.38 -21.98
C GLN A 171 10.74 -3.15 -22.61
N GLY A 172 10.79 -4.47 -22.49
CA GLY A 172 9.73 -5.39 -22.89
C GLY A 172 9.71 -5.73 -24.37
N MET A 173 10.64 -5.20 -25.20
CA MET A 173 10.67 -5.47 -26.64
C MET A 173 11.05 -6.93 -26.93
N THR A 174 12.02 -7.48 -26.21
CA THR A 174 12.40 -8.89 -26.30
C THR A 174 12.45 -9.52 -24.91
N TRP A 175 12.09 -10.80 -24.83
CA TRP A 175 12.03 -11.53 -23.57
C TRP A 175 12.72 -12.88 -23.69
N THR A 176 13.36 -13.30 -22.61
CA THR A 176 13.85 -14.68 -22.46
C THR A 176 13.20 -15.31 -21.24
N ILE A 177 12.49 -16.42 -21.41
CA ILE A 177 12.06 -17.27 -20.29
C ILE A 177 13.26 -18.10 -19.85
N LYS A 178 13.69 -17.92 -18.60
CA LYS A 178 15.01 -18.38 -18.14
C LYS A 178 14.97 -19.76 -17.47
N ALA A 179 14.03 -19.98 -16.56
CA ALA A 179 13.92 -21.22 -15.78
C ALA A 179 12.59 -21.26 -15.00
N HIS A 180 12.24 -22.46 -14.54
CA HIS A 180 11.20 -22.68 -13.53
C HIS A 180 11.55 -22.00 -12.21
N VAL A 181 10.55 -21.41 -11.56
CA VAL A 181 10.67 -20.85 -10.21
C VAL A 181 9.73 -21.52 -9.23
N ILE A 182 8.54 -21.94 -9.67
CA ILE A 182 7.55 -22.65 -8.86
C ILE A 182 6.98 -23.80 -9.70
N THR A 183 7.00 -25.02 -9.15
CA THR A 183 6.43 -26.21 -9.81
C THR A 183 5.78 -27.11 -8.78
N SER A 184 4.83 -27.93 -9.23
CA SER A 184 4.13 -28.88 -8.36
C SER A 184 5.07 -29.71 -7.48
N PRO A 185 4.69 -30.04 -6.23
CA PRO A 185 5.40 -31.03 -5.41
C PRO A 185 5.36 -32.44 -6.01
N TYR A 186 4.45 -32.67 -6.95
CA TYR A 186 4.26 -33.95 -7.60
C TYR A 186 4.91 -33.98 -8.98
N SER A 187 4.87 -35.16 -9.59
CA SER A 187 5.46 -35.36 -10.90
C SER A 187 4.76 -34.50 -11.96
N THR A 188 5.55 -33.76 -12.72
CA THR A 188 5.14 -33.16 -14.00
C THR A 188 5.41 -34.12 -15.17
N LYS A 189 5.96 -35.30 -14.87
CA LYS A 189 6.31 -36.29 -15.88
C LYS A 189 5.06 -37.04 -16.32
N ARG A 190 4.86 -36.97 -17.63
CA ARG A 190 3.99 -37.81 -18.42
C ARG A 190 4.02 -39.31 -18.05
N GLY A 191 2.84 -39.89 -17.82
CA GLY A 191 2.66 -41.34 -17.59
C GLY A 191 3.20 -41.83 -16.24
N ASP A 192 3.48 -40.91 -15.32
CA ASP A 192 4.00 -41.23 -14.00
C ASP A 192 2.92 -41.82 -13.08
N THR A 193 2.52 -43.04 -13.40
CA THR A 193 1.64 -43.88 -12.59
C THR A 193 2.28 -44.27 -11.25
N THR A 194 3.58 -44.02 -11.08
CA THR A 194 4.23 -44.18 -9.77
C THR A 194 3.89 -43.00 -8.87
N ALA A 195 3.95 -41.77 -9.39
CA ALA A 195 3.56 -40.56 -8.66
C ALA A 195 2.03 -40.44 -8.50
N PHE A 196 1.25 -40.94 -9.47
CA PHE A 196 -0.21 -40.90 -9.45
C PHE A 196 -0.83 -42.28 -9.66
N PRO A 197 -0.75 -43.18 -8.68
CA PRO A 197 -1.19 -44.57 -8.83
C PRO A 197 -2.71 -44.76 -8.90
N ASN A 198 -3.51 -43.78 -8.44
CA ASN A 198 -4.96 -43.95 -8.22
C ASN A 198 -5.84 -43.15 -9.19
N GLN A 199 -6.97 -42.59 -8.74
CA GLN A 199 -8.03 -42.00 -9.58
C GLN A 199 -7.98 -40.47 -9.73
N THR A 200 -6.94 -39.82 -9.21
CA THR A 200 -6.79 -38.36 -9.25
C THR A 200 -5.41 -37.94 -9.74
N TYR A 201 -5.32 -36.69 -10.22
CA TYR A 201 -4.06 -36.01 -10.55
C TYR A 201 -4.01 -34.61 -9.93
N SER A 202 -2.80 -34.14 -9.63
CA SER A 202 -2.53 -32.71 -9.44
C SER A 202 -2.32 -32.08 -10.82
N TYR A 203 -2.98 -30.95 -11.06
CA TYR A 203 -2.88 -30.18 -12.30
C TYR A 203 -1.69 -29.22 -12.32
N GLY A 204 -0.92 -29.12 -11.22
CA GLY A 204 0.24 -28.23 -11.13
C GLY A 204 -0.09 -26.82 -10.65
N ASP A 205 0.90 -25.94 -10.75
CA ASP A 205 0.94 -24.64 -10.06
C ASP A 205 0.92 -23.50 -11.10
N GLY A 206 -0.09 -22.63 -11.04
CA GLY A 206 -0.31 -21.57 -12.04
C GLY A 206 -1.19 -20.43 -11.54
N ASP A 207 -1.69 -19.61 -12.46
CA ASP A 207 -2.60 -18.48 -12.17
C ASP A 207 -2.07 -17.48 -11.14
N GLN A 208 -0.77 -17.25 -11.09
CA GLN A 208 -0.18 -16.47 -10.01
C GLN A 208 -0.55 -14.99 -10.00
N ARG A 209 -0.48 -14.38 -8.81
CA ARG A 209 -0.48 -12.94 -8.54
C ARG A 209 0.81 -12.54 -7.83
N LEU A 210 1.46 -11.51 -8.35
CA LEU A 210 2.72 -11.01 -7.79
C LEU A 210 2.47 -9.79 -6.90
N LEU A 211 2.87 -9.89 -5.64
CA LEU A 211 3.01 -8.75 -4.72
C LEU A 211 4.49 -8.42 -4.50
N VAL A 212 4.84 -7.16 -4.66
CA VAL A 212 6.16 -6.62 -4.32
C VAL A 212 6.06 -5.89 -2.98
N ASP A 213 6.43 -6.55 -1.89
CA ASP A 213 6.22 -6.01 -0.55
C ASP A 213 7.31 -5.01 -0.14
N THR A 214 6.90 -3.74 -0.06
CA THR A 214 7.74 -2.61 0.33
C THR A 214 8.00 -2.53 1.84
N ALA A 215 7.36 -3.36 2.67
CA ALA A 215 7.64 -3.43 4.10
C ALA A 215 8.77 -4.43 4.44
N SER A 216 8.69 -5.66 3.94
CA SER A 216 9.62 -6.75 4.29
C SER A 216 10.73 -7.01 3.26
N GLY A 217 10.57 -6.57 2.01
CA GLY A 217 11.58 -6.76 0.96
C GLY A 217 11.52 -8.12 0.26
N TYR A 218 10.33 -8.71 0.21
CA TYR A 218 10.05 -9.96 -0.49
C TYR A 218 9.08 -9.75 -1.65
N PHE A 219 9.27 -10.54 -2.69
CA PHE A 219 8.20 -10.92 -3.60
C PHE A 219 7.34 -11.98 -2.92
N TYR A 220 6.03 -11.89 -3.09
CA TYR A 220 5.10 -12.98 -2.83
C TYR A 220 4.38 -13.32 -4.13
N ALA A 221 4.32 -14.61 -4.46
CA ALA A 221 3.51 -15.16 -5.53
C ALA A 221 2.41 -15.99 -4.89
N TYR A 222 1.17 -15.51 -4.98
CA TYR A 222 -0.03 -16.26 -4.62
C TYR A 222 -0.48 -17.01 -5.87
N TYR A 223 -0.63 -18.33 -5.81
CA TYR A 223 -0.85 -19.15 -6.99
C TYR A 223 -1.78 -20.32 -6.69
N GLY A 224 -2.50 -20.76 -7.72
CA GLY A 224 -3.45 -21.85 -7.62
C GLY A 224 -2.83 -23.19 -7.98
N SER A 225 -3.32 -24.25 -7.35
CA SER A 225 -3.26 -25.61 -7.91
C SER A 225 -4.66 -26.23 -7.97
N ARG A 226 -4.80 -27.31 -8.74
CA ARG A 226 -6.10 -27.97 -8.93
C ARG A 226 -5.94 -29.48 -8.85
N VAL A 227 -6.96 -30.14 -8.33
CA VAL A 227 -7.07 -31.61 -8.35
C VAL A 227 -8.24 -32.02 -9.23
N VAL A 228 -7.96 -33.01 -10.07
CA VAL A 228 -8.84 -33.49 -11.14
C VAL A 228 -8.98 -35.00 -11.06
N ASP A 229 -10.16 -35.50 -11.41
CA ASP A 229 -10.39 -36.95 -11.57
C ASP A 229 -9.90 -37.41 -12.95
N LYS A 230 -9.25 -38.59 -13.04
CA LYS A 230 -8.75 -39.12 -14.33
C LYS A 230 -9.86 -39.44 -15.33
N ASN A 231 -11.07 -39.71 -14.85
CA ASN A 231 -12.24 -39.96 -15.68
C ASN A 231 -13.00 -38.67 -16.06
N GLY A 232 -12.41 -37.51 -15.77
CA GLY A 232 -12.86 -36.20 -16.23
C GLY A 232 -13.49 -35.36 -15.13
N GLY A 233 -13.03 -34.11 -15.01
CA GLY A 233 -13.67 -33.06 -14.22
C GLY A 233 -12.73 -32.37 -13.23
N TRP A 234 -12.83 -31.04 -13.18
CA TRP A 234 -12.25 -30.21 -12.13
C TRP A 234 -13.04 -30.39 -10.84
N LYS A 235 -12.34 -30.67 -9.73
CA LYS A 235 -12.99 -31.02 -8.47
C LYS A 235 -12.61 -30.14 -7.30
N ALA A 236 -11.31 -29.90 -7.12
CA ALA A 236 -10.82 -29.08 -6.02
C ALA A 236 -9.80 -28.06 -6.52
N PHE A 237 -9.85 -26.85 -5.94
CA PHE A 237 -8.99 -25.73 -6.27
C PHE A 237 -8.32 -25.25 -4.98
N TYR A 238 -7.00 -25.17 -4.96
CA TYR A 238 -6.21 -24.90 -3.77
C TYR A 238 -5.38 -23.63 -3.95
N GLU A 239 -5.30 -22.85 -2.87
CA GLU A 239 -4.49 -21.63 -2.85
C GLU A 239 -3.15 -21.91 -2.20
N HIS A 240 -2.08 -21.38 -2.79
CA HIS A 240 -0.72 -21.53 -2.29
C HIS A 240 0.03 -20.22 -2.36
N VAL A 241 1.17 -20.17 -1.68
CA VAL A 241 2.04 -18.99 -1.71
C VAL A 241 3.50 -19.39 -1.66
N ALA A 242 4.29 -18.70 -2.47
CA ALA A 242 5.75 -18.73 -2.40
C ALA A 242 6.28 -17.31 -2.24
N ARG A 243 7.46 -17.17 -1.63
CA ARG A 243 8.16 -15.89 -1.52
C ARG A 243 9.62 -15.98 -1.93
N ALA A 244 10.16 -14.89 -2.43
CA ALA A 244 11.58 -14.74 -2.73
C ALA A 244 12.08 -13.36 -2.27
N PRO A 245 13.30 -13.23 -1.71
CA PRO A 245 13.87 -11.92 -1.44
C PRO A 245 13.94 -11.10 -2.73
N ILE A 246 13.56 -9.81 -2.69
CA ILE A 246 13.62 -8.93 -3.87
C ILE A 246 15.05 -8.84 -4.41
N SER A 247 16.05 -8.86 -3.52
CA SER A 247 17.47 -8.89 -3.88
C SER A 247 17.87 -10.12 -4.71
N GLY A 248 17.07 -11.19 -4.66
CA GLY A 248 17.26 -12.40 -5.48
C GLY A 248 16.75 -12.26 -6.91
N LYS A 249 16.07 -11.16 -7.27
CA LYS A 249 15.62 -10.83 -8.64
C LYS A 249 14.84 -11.97 -9.31
N MET A 250 13.92 -12.57 -8.55
CA MET A 250 13.11 -13.74 -8.97
C MET A 250 13.91 -14.96 -9.43
N ALA A 251 15.22 -15.02 -9.16
CA ALA A 251 16.09 -16.06 -9.66
C ALA A 251 15.65 -17.47 -9.20
N PRO A 252 15.92 -18.52 -9.98
CA PRO A 252 15.64 -19.89 -9.60
C PRO A 252 16.33 -20.25 -8.29
N GLY A 253 15.65 -21.01 -7.44
CA GLY A 253 16.16 -21.39 -6.12
C GLY A 253 16.11 -20.30 -5.05
N SER A 254 15.75 -19.06 -5.38
CA SER A 254 15.49 -18.01 -4.38
C SER A 254 14.08 -18.09 -3.77
N TRP A 255 13.18 -18.83 -4.41
CA TRP A 255 11.79 -19.00 -4.00
C TRP A 255 11.64 -20.09 -2.94
N GLN A 256 10.86 -19.77 -1.90
CA GLN A 256 10.45 -20.70 -0.86
C GLN A 256 8.92 -20.78 -0.80
N LYS A 257 8.37 -22.00 -0.84
CA LYS A 257 6.95 -22.28 -0.64
C LYS A 257 6.60 -22.32 0.85
N TRP A 258 5.40 -21.85 1.17
CA TRP A 258 4.82 -22.02 2.49
C TRP A 258 4.31 -23.46 2.68
N TYR A 259 4.77 -24.12 3.73
CA TYR A 259 4.35 -25.47 4.06
C TYR A 259 4.36 -25.69 5.57
N ASP A 260 3.23 -26.15 6.10
CA ASP A 260 3.05 -26.55 7.49
C ASP A 260 3.53 -25.49 8.51
N GLY A 261 3.17 -24.22 8.24
CA GLY A 261 3.48 -23.10 9.12
C GLY A 261 4.89 -22.51 8.95
N ALA A 262 5.63 -22.89 7.91
CA ALA A 262 6.98 -22.39 7.67
C ALA A 262 7.33 -22.19 6.18
N TRP A 263 8.17 -21.20 5.92
CA TRP A 263 8.84 -20.99 4.62
C TRP A 263 10.02 -21.97 4.47
N SER A 264 9.70 -23.25 4.29
CA SER A 264 10.69 -24.35 4.42
C SER A 264 10.96 -25.09 3.12
N GLN A 265 10.09 -24.98 2.13
CA GLN A 265 10.12 -25.80 0.92
C GLN A 265 10.69 -25.02 -0.26
N PRO A 266 11.47 -25.63 -1.16
CA PRO A 266 11.95 -24.95 -2.36
C PRO A 266 10.80 -24.62 -3.32
N GLY A 267 10.94 -23.56 -4.12
CA GLY A 267 9.98 -23.22 -5.17
C GLY A 267 9.76 -24.35 -6.19
N ALA A 268 10.83 -24.97 -6.69
CA ALA A 268 10.71 -26.10 -7.61
C ALA A 268 10.59 -27.42 -6.82
N GLY A 269 9.48 -28.14 -7.01
CA GLY A 269 9.25 -29.49 -6.46
C GLY A 269 9.04 -29.56 -4.94
N GLY A 270 9.05 -28.42 -4.25
CA GLY A 270 8.80 -28.37 -2.81
C GLY A 270 7.33 -28.57 -2.50
N LYS A 271 7.07 -29.11 -1.30
CA LYS A 271 5.70 -29.21 -0.76
C LYS A 271 5.09 -27.82 -0.54
N GLU A 272 3.77 -27.78 -0.51
CA GLU A 272 3.00 -26.56 -0.31
C GLU A 272 1.77 -26.87 0.50
N SER A 273 1.37 -25.89 1.32
CA SER A 273 0.11 -26.00 2.05
C SER A 273 -1.02 -25.30 1.31
N ASN A 274 -2.19 -25.92 1.29
CA ASN A 274 -3.42 -25.25 0.86
C ASN A 274 -3.80 -24.18 1.90
N LEU A 275 -3.77 -22.91 1.50
CA LEU A 275 -4.20 -21.80 2.35
C LEU A 275 -5.71 -21.83 2.51
N VAL A 276 -6.19 -21.58 3.72
CA VAL A 276 -7.63 -21.48 4.03
C VAL A 276 -7.85 -20.31 4.99
N PRO A 277 -9.07 -19.73 5.05
CA PRO A 277 -9.34 -18.69 6.02
C PRO A 277 -9.02 -19.17 7.44
N ALA A 278 -8.33 -18.33 8.20
CA ALA A 278 -8.11 -18.55 9.62
C ALA A 278 -9.44 -18.35 10.36
N THR A 279 -9.94 -19.40 11.01
CA THR A 279 -11.18 -19.37 11.81
C THR A 279 -10.97 -20.02 13.17
N SER A 280 -12.00 -20.03 14.03
CA SER A 280 -11.96 -20.83 15.27
C SER A 280 -11.75 -22.32 15.01
N ALA A 281 -12.27 -22.83 13.88
CA ALA A 281 -12.13 -24.23 13.46
C ALA A 281 -10.82 -24.51 12.72
N THR A 282 -10.28 -23.50 12.04
CA THR A 282 -9.06 -23.57 11.19
C THR A 282 -8.05 -22.51 11.62
N SER A 283 -7.62 -22.54 12.89
CA SER A 283 -6.80 -21.47 13.49
C SER A 283 -5.38 -21.33 12.92
N THR A 284 -4.94 -22.31 12.14
CA THR A 284 -3.64 -22.32 11.46
C THR A 284 -3.60 -21.41 10.24
N GLY A 285 -4.74 -21.20 9.54
CA GLY A 285 -4.79 -20.49 8.26
C GLY A 285 -4.36 -21.33 7.04
N TYR A 286 -4.15 -22.62 7.24
CA TYR A 286 -3.76 -23.57 6.19
C TYR A 286 -4.20 -24.99 6.56
N THR A 287 -4.35 -25.85 5.55
CA THR A 287 -4.58 -27.29 5.72
C THR A 287 -3.35 -27.94 6.35
N PRO A 288 -3.46 -28.65 7.49
CA PRO A 288 -2.32 -29.34 8.10
C PRO A 288 -1.75 -30.43 7.19
N ALA A 289 -0.42 -30.64 7.23
CA ALA A 289 0.27 -31.56 6.32
C ALA A 289 -0.35 -32.97 6.13
N PRO A 290 -0.88 -33.66 7.17
CA PRO A 290 -1.51 -34.98 7.00
C PRO A 290 -2.86 -34.96 6.28
N ALA A 291 -3.49 -33.79 6.17
CA ALA A 291 -4.79 -33.58 5.52
C ALA A 291 -4.66 -32.95 4.12
N GLU A 292 -3.44 -32.65 3.68
CA GLU A 292 -3.17 -32.20 2.31
C GLU A 292 -3.48 -33.29 1.30
N TYR A 293 -3.70 -32.91 0.05
CA TYR A 293 -3.92 -33.86 -1.04
C TYR A 293 -2.75 -34.83 -1.17
N ASP A 294 -3.03 -36.14 -1.19
CA ASP A 294 -2.06 -37.20 -1.45
C ASP A 294 -2.48 -38.01 -2.69
N PRO A 295 -1.67 -38.06 -3.77
CA PRO A 295 -2.00 -38.82 -4.97
C PRO A 295 -2.07 -40.34 -4.75
N ALA A 296 -1.56 -40.85 -3.61
CA ALA A 296 -1.72 -42.24 -3.19
C ALA A 296 -3.08 -42.53 -2.53
N SER A 297 -3.94 -41.52 -2.33
CA SER A 297 -5.32 -41.72 -1.90
C SER A 297 -6.17 -42.35 -3.00
N THR A 298 -7.05 -43.27 -2.60
CA THR A 298 -8.00 -43.95 -3.49
C THR A 298 -9.37 -43.26 -3.49
N GLY A 299 -10.06 -43.29 -4.63
CA GLY A 299 -11.38 -42.71 -4.83
C GLY A 299 -11.33 -41.42 -5.64
N SER A 300 -12.49 -40.93 -6.09
CA SER A 300 -12.59 -39.59 -6.69
C SER A 300 -12.27 -38.50 -5.67
N VAL A 301 -11.98 -37.28 -6.13
CA VAL A 301 -11.73 -36.15 -5.21
C VAL A 301 -12.89 -35.96 -4.22
N ASP A 302 -14.14 -36.01 -4.68
CA ASP A 302 -15.31 -35.87 -3.79
C ASP A 302 -15.35 -36.95 -2.70
N GLN A 303 -14.97 -38.20 -3.04
CA GLN A 303 -14.87 -39.29 -2.07
C GLN A 303 -13.72 -39.09 -1.08
N GLN A 304 -12.58 -38.57 -1.56
CA GLN A 304 -11.43 -38.27 -0.71
C GLN A 304 -11.76 -37.14 0.27
N VAL A 305 -12.40 -36.06 -0.19
CA VAL A 305 -12.84 -34.94 0.66
C VAL A 305 -13.86 -35.40 1.69
N ALA A 306 -14.89 -36.16 1.29
CA ALA A 306 -15.89 -36.70 2.21
C ALA A 306 -15.28 -37.63 3.27
N ALA A 307 -14.16 -38.30 2.94
CA ALA A 307 -13.42 -39.16 3.86
C ALA A 307 -12.34 -38.44 4.68
N GLY A 308 -12.17 -37.12 4.51
CA GLY A 308 -11.12 -36.34 5.18
C GLY A 308 -9.69 -36.67 4.74
N LYS A 309 -9.52 -37.18 3.51
CA LYS A 309 -8.22 -37.57 2.91
C LYS A 309 -7.67 -36.53 1.92
N ALA A 310 -8.45 -35.51 1.61
CA ALA A 310 -8.06 -34.36 0.82
C ALA A 310 -8.86 -33.13 1.32
N PRO A 311 -8.31 -31.91 1.23
CA PRO A 311 -9.05 -30.72 1.61
C PRO A 311 -10.11 -30.37 0.55
N PRO A 312 -11.21 -29.69 0.93
CA PRO A 312 -12.11 -29.07 -0.04
C PRO A 312 -11.43 -27.88 -0.74
N THR A 313 -12.08 -27.35 -1.79
CA THR A 313 -11.66 -26.10 -2.45
C THR A 313 -11.44 -24.98 -1.45
N SER A 314 -10.32 -24.28 -1.59
CA SER A 314 -10.00 -23.11 -0.76
C SER A 314 -10.92 -21.93 -1.09
N PRO A 315 -11.51 -21.27 -0.07
CA PRO A 315 -12.15 -19.97 -0.23
C PRO A 315 -11.20 -18.83 -0.66
N LEU A 316 -9.88 -19.05 -0.61
CA LEU A 316 -8.85 -18.08 -0.95
C LEU A 316 -8.27 -18.32 -2.35
N PHE A 317 -8.88 -19.18 -3.16
CA PHE A 317 -8.34 -19.58 -4.46
C PHE A 317 -8.03 -18.39 -5.37
N VAL A 318 -6.77 -18.32 -5.80
CA VAL A 318 -6.13 -17.27 -6.60
C VAL A 318 -6.40 -15.89 -6.02
N MET A 319 -5.65 -15.55 -4.98
CA MET A 319 -5.81 -14.31 -4.25
C MET A 319 -4.95 -13.18 -4.81
N ASP A 320 -5.61 -12.10 -5.22
CA ASP A 320 -4.96 -10.81 -5.40
C ASP A 320 -4.68 -10.21 -4.02
N VAL A 321 -3.50 -9.59 -3.83
CA VAL A 321 -3.11 -9.01 -2.54
C VAL A 321 -2.56 -7.59 -2.71
N THR A 322 -2.94 -6.69 -1.82
CA THR A 322 -2.38 -5.34 -1.70
C THR A 322 -2.21 -4.92 -0.23
N TYR A 323 -1.41 -3.91 0.04
CA TYR A 323 -1.37 -3.27 1.36
C TYR A 323 -2.37 -2.11 1.43
N ASP A 324 -3.33 -2.19 2.35
CA ASP A 324 -4.25 -1.09 2.63
C ASP A 324 -3.67 -0.21 3.74
N ALA A 325 -3.25 1.00 3.38
CA ALA A 325 -2.63 1.95 4.29
C ALA A 325 -3.61 2.56 5.32
N TYR A 326 -4.92 2.51 5.06
CA TYR A 326 -5.94 2.98 6.00
C TYR A 326 -6.17 1.96 7.12
N LEU A 327 -6.19 0.68 6.75
CA LEU A 327 -6.35 -0.42 7.70
C LEU A 327 -5.04 -0.78 8.39
N GLY A 328 -3.90 -0.53 7.73
CA GLY A 328 -2.59 -0.99 8.19
C GLY A 328 -2.44 -2.51 8.06
N LEU A 329 -3.14 -3.09 7.08
CA LEU A 329 -3.24 -4.53 6.86
C LEU A 329 -2.98 -4.83 5.39
N TYR A 330 -2.52 -6.05 5.11
CA TYR A 330 -2.63 -6.60 3.77
C TYR A 330 -4.05 -7.09 3.57
N ILE A 331 -4.67 -6.70 2.46
CA ILE A 331 -5.99 -7.19 2.06
C ILE A 331 -5.88 -8.12 0.86
N GLY A 332 -6.73 -9.14 0.86
CA GLY A 332 -6.79 -10.19 -0.13
C GLY A 332 -8.16 -10.25 -0.79
N GLU A 333 -8.18 -10.36 -2.10
CA GLU A 333 -9.37 -10.54 -2.93
C GLU A 333 -9.22 -11.80 -3.77
N PRO A 334 -9.77 -12.94 -3.32
CA PRO A 334 -9.74 -14.18 -4.09
C PRO A 334 -10.72 -14.14 -5.25
N GLN A 335 -10.49 -14.99 -6.25
CA GLN A 335 -11.54 -15.33 -7.21
C GLN A 335 -12.76 -15.93 -6.49
N ALA A 336 -13.97 -15.65 -6.98
CA ALA A 336 -15.17 -16.23 -6.38
C ALA A 336 -15.17 -17.75 -6.56
N VAL A 337 -15.25 -18.51 -5.48
CA VAL A 337 -15.33 -19.97 -5.59
C VAL A 337 -16.68 -20.41 -6.17
N ASP A 338 -17.74 -19.65 -5.86
CA ASP A 338 -19.03 -19.81 -6.54
C ASP A 338 -19.02 -19.11 -7.90
N GLN A 339 -18.87 -19.92 -8.94
CA GLN A 339 -18.85 -19.50 -10.33
C GLN A 339 -20.24 -19.30 -10.94
N SER A 340 -21.32 -19.28 -10.13
CA SER A 340 -22.68 -19.04 -10.59
C SER A 340 -22.97 -17.58 -10.97
N GLY A 341 -22.16 -16.64 -10.49
CA GLY A 341 -22.42 -15.20 -10.63
C GLY A 341 -23.36 -14.61 -9.58
N ASN A 342 -23.83 -15.42 -8.62
CA ASN A 342 -24.84 -15.04 -7.63
C ASN A 342 -24.28 -14.89 -6.21
N ALA A 343 -22.98 -15.09 -6.03
CA ALA A 343 -22.31 -14.91 -4.75
C ALA A 343 -21.69 -13.51 -4.64
N PRO A 344 -21.67 -12.91 -3.44
CA PRO A 344 -20.91 -11.70 -3.20
C PRO A 344 -19.40 -12.00 -3.22
N GLN A 345 -18.62 -11.02 -3.65
CA GLN A 345 -17.17 -11.05 -3.59
C GLN A 345 -16.72 -10.82 -2.14
N GLN A 346 -15.85 -11.70 -1.64
CA GLN A 346 -15.33 -11.62 -0.28
C GLN A 346 -13.96 -10.93 -0.25
N PHE A 347 -13.69 -10.24 0.86
CA PHE A 347 -12.40 -9.63 1.15
C PHE A 347 -11.82 -10.17 2.44
N TYR A 348 -10.54 -10.48 2.42
CA TYR A 348 -9.79 -11.02 3.55
C TYR A 348 -8.66 -10.07 3.94
N ALA A 349 -8.10 -10.24 5.13
CA ALA A 349 -6.90 -9.51 5.54
C ALA A 349 -5.96 -10.33 6.42
N THR A 350 -4.71 -9.88 6.43
CA THR A 350 -3.67 -10.31 7.38
C THR A 350 -2.82 -9.10 7.77
N ASP A 351 -2.35 -9.07 9.02
CA ASP A 351 -1.34 -8.13 9.49
C ASP A 351 0.10 -8.62 9.22
N ASP A 352 0.26 -9.91 8.92
CA ASP A 352 1.57 -10.55 8.76
C ASP A 352 1.57 -11.60 7.63
N LEU A 353 2.11 -11.20 6.48
CA LEU A 353 2.35 -12.09 5.33
C LEU A 353 3.33 -13.24 5.66
N SER A 354 4.10 -13.17 6.73
CA SER A 354 5.00 -14.27 7.10
C SER A 354 4.27 -15.46 7.72
N THR A 355 3.02 -15.28 8.19
CA THR A 355 2.20 -16.33 8.84
C THR A 355 1.07 -16.87 7.98
N GLN A 356 0.66 -16.12 6.94
CA GLN A 356 -0.38 -16.50 5.99
C GLN A 356 -1.76 -16.76 6.62
N LYS A 357 -2.04 -16.09 7.74
CA LYS A 357 -3.35 -16.16 8.39
C LYS A 357 -4.29 -15.09 7.84
N TRP A 358 -5.24 -15.52 7.02
CA TRP A 358 -6.19 -14.63 6.36
C TRP A 358 -7.57 -14.66 7.03
N TYR A 359 -8.08 -13.49 7.38
CA TYR A 359 -9.33 -13.32 8.13
C TYR A 359 -10.35 -12.58 7.29
N LEU A 360 -11.60 -13.07 7.26
CA LEU A 360 -12.68 -12.44 6.52
C LEU A 360 -12.99 -11.05 7.09
N LEU A 361 -12.92 -10.02 6.24
CA LEU A 361 -13.32 -8.65 6.57
C LEU A 361 -14.82 -8.42 6.30
N GLY A 362 -15.33 -9.00 5.22
CA GLY A 362 -16.71 -8.83 4.77
C GLY A 362 -16.86 -9.16 3.28
N ASP A 363 -18.01 -8.80 2.72
CA ASP A 363 -18.34 -9.07 1.33
C ASP A 363 -19.13 -7.93 0.68
N THR A 364 -19.29 -8.00 -0.65
CA THR A 364 -19.95 -6.96 -1.45
C THR A 364 -21.48 -6.97 -1.38
N GLY A 365 -22.09 -7.81 -0.55
CA GLY A 365 -23.54 -7.89 -0.34
C GLY A 365 -24.32 -8.17 -1.63
N SER A 366 -25.13 -7.19 -2.07
CA SER A 366 -25.98 -7.36 -3.26
C SER A 366 -25.23 -7.28 -4.58
N TYR A 367 -23.97 -6.84 -4.58
CA TYR A 367 -23.12 -6.88 -5.77
C TYR A 367 -22.54 -8.29 -5.86
N THR A 368 -22.95 -9.04 -6.88
CA THR A 368 -22.56 -10.43 -7.08
C THR A 368 -21.85 -10.61 -8.40
N ASP A 369 -20.91 -11.55 -8.43
CA ASP A 369 -20.14 -11.90 -9.62
C ASP A 369 -19.61 -13.34 -9.52
N ALA A 370 -19.04 -13.84 -10.61
CA ALA A 370 -18.35 -15.13 -10.71
C ALA A 370 -16.82 -14.95 -10.71
N SER A 371 -16.34 -13.75 -11.11
CA SER A 371 -15.03 -13.22 -10.78
C SER A 371 -13.82 -14.02 -11.23
N TRP A 372 -13.50 -13.95 -12.52
CA TRP A 372 -12.23 -14.42 -13.07
C TRP A 372 -11.28 -13.25 -13.32
N TYR A 373 -10.05 -13.41 -12.84
CA TYR A 373 -8.93 -12.45 -12.92
C TYR A 373 -9.29 -11.05 -12.40
N ARG A 374 -8.82 -10.77 -11.18
CA ARG A 374 -9.05 -9.51 -10.49
C ARG A 374 -7.72 -8.81 -10.23
N TRP A 375 -7.79 -7.56 -9.81
CA TRP A 375 -6.65 -6.81 -9.28
C TRP A 375 -7.11 -5.52 -8.62
N PHE A 376 -6.29 -5.03 -7.68
CA PHE A 376 -6.49 -3.77 -7.00
C PHE A 376 -5.85 -2.61 -7.76
N ILE A 377 -6.47 -1.44 -7.68
CA ILE A 377 -5.87 -0.18 -8.14
C ILE A 377 -6.19 0.92 -7.13
N ASP A 378 -5.17 1.67 -6.72
CA ASP A 378 -5.39 2.88 -5.92
C ASP A 378 -6.25 3.87 -6.71
N SER A 379 -7.37 4.27 -6.10
CA SER A 379 -8.39 5.07 -6.78
C SER A 379 -7.91 6.49 -7.12
N ALA A 380 -6.91 7.01 -6.39
CA ALA A 380 -6.38 8.35 -6.59
C ALA A 380 -5.29 8.41 -7.67
N ASN A 381 -4.33 7.49 -7.69
CA ASN A 381 -3.25 7.49 -8.69
C ASN A 381 -3.60 6.72 -9.97
N LYS A 382 -4.38 5.64 -9.87
CA LYS A 382 -4.74 4.70 -10.94
C LYS A 382 -3.54 4.11 -11.69
N THR A 383 -2.39 4.01 -11.04
CA THR A 383 -1.12 3.61 -11.65
C THR A 383 -0.41 2.51 -10.88
N GLY A 384 -0.89 2.15 -9.69
CA GLY A 384 -0.29 1.12 -8.86
C GLY A 384 -1.33 0.29 -8.10
N SER A 385 -0.95 -0.96 -7.85
CA SER A 385 -1.72 -1.97 -7.12
C SER A 385 -1.08 -2.37 -5.79
N GLY A 386 0.19 -2.01 -5.55
CA GLY A 386 0.93 -2.51 -4.38
C GLY A 386 0.50 -1.89 -3.04
N ILE A 387 0.01 -0.65 -3.05
CA ILE A 387 -0.53 0.03 -1.87
C ILE A 387 -1.79 0.79 -2.29
N VAL A 388 -2.86 0.65 -1.51
CA VAL A 388 -4.11 1.38 -1.67
C VAL A 388 -4.47 2.14 -0.39
N GLY A 389 -5.36 3.12 -0.50
CA GLY A 389 -6.02 3.73 0.66
C GLY A 389 -7.38 3.10 0.94
N LYS A 390 -8.10 3.68 1.89
CA LYS A 390 -9.47 3.31 2.34
C LYS A 390 -10.44 2.93 1.20
N SER A 391 -10.29 3.55 0.03
CA SER A 391 -11.09 3.25 -1.14
C SER A 391 -10.21 2.98 -2.36
N PHE A 392 -10.52 1.89 -3.05
CA PHE A 392 -9.76 1.39 -4.18
C PHE A 392 -10.70 0.91 -5.28
N ARG A 393 -10.17 0.65 -6.46
CA ARG A 393 -10.91 -0.03 -7.51
C ARG A 393 -10.54 -1.51 -7.50
N SER A 394 -11.56 -2.34 -7.46
CA SER A 394 -11.44 -3.76 -7.75
C SER A 394 -11.90 -4.01 -9.18
N TYR A 395 -10.99 -4.53 -10.00
CA TYR A 395 -11.25 -4.83 -11.41
C TYR A 395 -11.57 -6.31 -11.59
N CYS A 396 -12.30 -6.62 -12.66
CA CYS A 396 -12.66 -7.97 -13.07
C CYS A 396 -12.61 -8.08 -14.61
N SER A 397 -12.00 -9.15 -15.12
CA SER A 397 -11.93 -9.42 -16.57
C SER A 397 -13.06 -10.32 -17.08
N PHE A 398 -13.36 -11.45 -16.43
CA PHE A 398 -14.46 -12.33 -16.88
C PHE A 398 -15.38 -12.76 -15.74
N GLY A 399 -16.64 -13.07 -16.08
CA GLY A 399 -17.64 -13.45 -15.09
C GLY A 399 -17.94 -12.34 -14.09
N CYS A 400 -17.89 -11.08 -14.53
CA CYS A 400 -18.09 -9.93 -13.66
C CYS A 400 -19.58 -9.70 -13.37
N ALA A 401 -19.88 -8.69 -12.57
CA ALA A 401 -21.26 -8.37 -12.19
C ALA A 401 -22.20 -8.27 -13.40
N ALA A 402 -23.42 -8.81 -13.21
CA ALA A 402 -24.43 -8.95 -14.26
C ALA A 402 -23.97 -9.77 -15.50
N GLY A 403 -22.96 -10.64 -15.34
CA GLY A 403 -22.44 -11.49 -16.42
C GLY A 403 -21.57 -10.75 -17.43
N ALA A 404 -21.07 -9.56 -17.08
CA ALA A 404 -20.21 -8.77 -17.95
C ALA A 404 -18.78 -9.34 -18.03
N SER A 405 -18.03 -8.89 -19.03
CA SER A 405 -16.57 -9.03 -19.10
C SER A 405 -15.96 -7.64 -19.10
N GLY A 406 -14.98 -7.41 -18.24
CA GLY A 406 -14.30 -6.12 -18.12
C GLY A 406 -15.13 -5.08 -17.39
N THR A 407 -15.13 -5.12 -16.06
CA THR A 407 -15.70 -4.07 -15.21
C THR A 407 -14.80 -3.77 -14.03
N TYR A 408 -15.05 -2.65 -13.36
CA TYR A 408 -14.51 -2.40 -12.03
C TYR A 408 -15.60 -1.86 -11.12
N ALA A 409 -15.43 -2.09 -9.82
CA ALA A 409 -16.21 -1.48 -8.75
C ALA A 409 -15.30 -0.63 -7.86
N ASN A 410 -15.77 0.54 -7.43
CA ASN A 410 -15.09 1.27 -6.36
C ASN A 410 -15.50 0.63 -5.03
N ILE A 411 -14.55 0.09 -4.31
CA ILE A 411 -14.76 -0.58 -3.03
C ILE A 411 -14.21 0.32 -1.92
N THR A 412 -14.97 0.43 -0.84
CA THR A 412 -14.53 1.04 0.42
C THR A 412 -14.57 -0.02 1.50
N ILE A 413 -13.44 -0.24 2.18
CA ILE A 413 -13.40 -1.03 3.40
C ILE A 413 -13.18 -0.07 4.57
N ASP A 414 -14.21 0.10 5.40
CA ASP A 414 -14.21 1.04 6.51
C ASP A 414 -14.15 0.33 7.86
N THR A 415 -13.72 1.05 8.90
CA THR A 415 -13.69 0.60 10.29
C THR A 415 -13.75 1.79 11.25
N ALA A 416 -14.35 1.59 12.42
CA ALA A 416 -14.32 2.59 13.49
C ALA A 416 -12.89 2.79 14.07
N GLU A 417 -12.03 1.79 13.91
CA GLU A 417 -10.67 1.76 14.46
C GLU A 417 -9.65 1.57 13.31
N PRO A 418 -9.40 2.59 12.47
CA PRO A 418 -8.39 2.50 11.42
C PRO A 418 -6.97 2.43 12.00
N ALA A 419 -5.98 2.17 11.14
CA ALA A 419 -4.59 2.15 11.54
C ALA A 419 -4.22 3.44 12.29
N ALA A 420 -3.73 3.26 13.51
CA ALA A 420 -3.28 4.39 14.32
C ALA A 420 -2.19 5.15 13.56
N SER A 421 -2.29 6.48 13.55
CA SER A 421 -1.21 7.27 12.98
C SER A 421 0.07 7.05 13.80
N PRO A 422 1.20 6.72 13.15
CA PRO A 422 2.47 6.58 13.87
C PRO A 422 2.98 7.93 14.38
N PHE A 423 2.38 9.06 13.95
CA PHE A 423 2.85 10.40 14.25
C PHE A 423 1.74 11.26 14.83
N ASP A 424 2.02 11.85 15.99
CA ASP A 424 1.21 12.89 16.61
C ASP A 424 1.18 14.13 15.70
N PRO A 425 0.00 14.55 15.19
CA PRO A 425 -0.13 15.71 14.31
C PRO A 425 0.20 17.04 15.00
N ALA A 426 0.26 17.07 16.34
CA ALA A 426 0.71 18.23 17.11
C ALA A 426 2.24 18.30 17.26
N LYS A 427 3.00 17.39 16.66
CA LYS A 427 4.46 17.34 16.72
C LYS A 427 5.13 17.45 15.35
N SER A 428 6.34 18.00 15.37
CA SER A 428 7.26 17.99 14.25
C SER A 428 8.34 16.94 14.46
N TYR A 429 8.75 16.32 13.37
CA TYR A 429 9.72 15.23 13.35
C TYR A 429 10.85 15.55 12.39
N ARG A 430 12.05 15.16 12.78
CA ARG A 430 13.19 15.05 11.89
C ARG A 430 13.14 13.70 11.20
N ILE A 431 13.27 13.70 9.87
CA ILE A 431 13.32 12.51 9.03
C ILE A 431 14.80 12.24 8.73
N ALA A 432 15.34 11.16 9.32
CA ALA A 432 16.73 10.75 9.11
C ALA A 432 16.80 9.35 8.52
N ASN A 433 17.78 9.07 7.66
CA ASN A 433 17.99 7.72 7.13
C ASN A 433 18.94 6.88 8.01
N GLY A 434 19.13 5.61 7.66
CA GLY A 434 20.03 4.70 8.38
C GLY A 434 21.51 5.10 8.36
N ASN A 435 21.91 6.03 7.48
CA ASN A 435 23.26 6.60 7.42
C ASN A 435 23.38 7.93 8.20
N GLY A 436 22.34 8.36 8.92
CA GLY A 436 22.32 9.62 9.68
C GLY A 436 22.07 10.88 8.86
N ARG A 437 21.77 10.76 7.56
CA ARG A 437 21.43 11.92 6.72
C ARG A 437 20.02 12.39 6.98
N VAL A 438 19.81 13.70 6.88
CA VAL A 438 18.56 14.36 7.27
C VAL A 438 17.89 15.03 6.07
N LEU A 439 16.59 14.79 5.90
CA LEU A 439 15.78 15.49 4.91
C LEU A 439 15.53 16.93 5.35
N ALA A 440 15.83 17.90 4.48
CA ALA A 440 15.54 19.30 4.72
C ALA A 440 15.00 20.02 3.47
N GLN A 441 14.29 21.12 3.69
CA GLN A 441 13.99 22.09 2.65
C GLN A 441 15.21 23.01 2.45
N ALA A 442 15.59 23.25 1.20
CA ALA A 442 16.63 24.22 0.87
C ALA A 442 16.15 25.65 1.21
N SER A 443 17.02 26.44 1.82
CA SER A 443 16.69 27.82 2.22
C SER A 443 16.25 28.67 1.02
N GLY A 444 15.14 29.40 1.18
CA GLY A 444 14.64 30.35 0.17
C GLY A 444 14.05 29.70 -1.09
N GLY A 445 13.85 28.38 -1.13
CA GLY A 445 13.35 27.69 -2.31
C GLY A 445 12.47 26.48 -2.01
N SER A 446 11.99 25.84 -3.08
CA SER A 446 11.15 24.64 -3.03
C SER A 446 11.94 23.33 -3.14
N ALA A 447 13.26 23.38 -3.29
CA ALA A 447 14.05 22.16 -3.43
C ALA A 447 14.20 21.43 -2.09
N THR A 448 14.17 20.10 -2.10
CA THR A 448 14.62 19.28 -0.97
C THR A 448 16.13 19.04 -1.02
N THR A 449 16.73 18.72 0.12
CA THR A 449 18.14 18.34 0.23
C THR A 449 18.37 17.20 1.23
N SER A 450 19.56 16.59 1.17
CA SER A 450 20.02 15.52 2.04
C SER A 450 21.23 16.01 2.85
N LEU A 451 20.98 16.49 4.07
CA LEU A 451 22.02 17.04 4.95
C LEU A 451 22.89 15.91 5.55
N PRO A 452 24.20 16.15 5.76
CA PRO A 452 25.09 15.13 6.33
C PRO A 452 24.77 14.76 7.78
N ALA A 453 24.18 15.69 8.53
CA ALA A 453 23.67 15.48 9.88
C ALA A 453 22.60 16.53 10.17
N ALA A 454 21.93 16.39 11.31
CA ALA A 454 21.02 17.41 11.80
C ALA A 454 21.74 18.72 12.14
N THR A 455 21.09 19.82 11.83
CA THR A 455 21.56 21.20 12.04
C THR A 455 20.78 21.93 13.13
N GLY A 456 19.61 21.42 13.51
CA GLY A 456 18.68 22.12 14.41
C GLY A 456 17.83 23.19 13.70
N SER A 457 17.92 23.31 12.38
CA SER A 457 17.11 24.23 11.59
C SER A 457 15.62 23.85 11.64
N ALA A 458 14.73 24.84 11.57
CA ALA A 458 13.30 24.57 11.39
C ALA A 458 12.99 23.97 9.99
N LEU A 459 13.91 24.12 9.03
CA LEU A 459 13.76 23.56 7.67
C LEU A 459 14.01 22.05 7.59
N GLU A 460 14.47 21.39 8.66
CA GLU A 460 14.59 19.92 8.77
C GLU A 460 13.50 19.28 9.64
N ALA A 461 12.50 20.08 10.07
CA ALA A 461 11.38 19.63 10.89
C ALA A 461 10.12 19.47 10.04
N TRP A 462 9.45 18.32 10.14
CA TRP A 462 8.32 17.94 9.30
C TRP A 462 7.11 17.54 10.14
N SER A 463 5.94 18.05 9.79
CA SER A 463 4.67 17.65 10.40
C SER A 463 3.92 16.70 9.47
N PHE A 464 3.13 15.80 10.05
CA PHE A 464 2.37 14.78 9.34
C PHE A 464 0.89 15.01 9.57
N THR A 465 0.10 15.10 8.50
CA THR A 465 -1.35 15.26 8.58
C THR A 465 -2.03 14.20 7.73
N GLY A 466 -2.82 13.32 8.35
CA GLY A 466 -3.59 12.31 7.64
C GLY A 466 -4.63 12.92 6.69
N ASN A 467 -4.89 12.23 5.58
CA ASN A 467 -5.97 12.56 4.63
C ASN A 467 -7.28 11.80 4.93
N GLY A 468 -7.28 10.91 5.92
CA GLY A 468 -8.43 10.09 6.31
C GLY A 468 -8.57 8.79 5.51
N ASP A 469 -7.63 8.50 4.60
CA ASP A 469 -7.63 7.30 3.76
C ASP A 469 -6.34 6.47 3.88
N GLY A 470 -5.55 6.69 4.94
CA GLY A 470 -4.24 6.04 5.13
C GLY A 470 -3.07 6.81 4.50
N SER A 471 -3.33 7.76 3.61
CA SER A 471 -2.29 8.66 3.08
C SER A 471 -2.11 9.91 3.94
N TYR A 472 -0.96 10.55 3.79
CA TYR A 472 -0.53 11.71 4.57
C TYR A 472 -0.06 12.86 3.70
N ARG A 473 -0.26 14.07 4.19
CA ARG A 473 0.46 15.29 3.79
C ARG A 473 1.61 15.48 4.75
N ILE A 474 2.80 15.74 4.20
CA ILE A 474 4.01 15.98 4.98
C ILE A 474 4.41 17.43 4.73
N ALA A 475 4.33 18.28 5.76
CA ALA A 475 4.60 19.71 5.62
C ALA A 475 5.90 20.09 6.34
N ASN A 476 6.72 20.92 5.72
CA ASN A 476 7.83 21.54 6.41
C ASN A 476 7.30 22.46 7.50
N SER A 477 7.80 22.33 8.72
CA SER A 477 7.25 23.01 9.89
C SER A 477 7.56 24.51 9.89
N ALA A 478 8.62 24.94 9.21
CA ALA A 478 8.94 26.36 9.10
C ALA A 478 8.08 27.09 8.05
N THR A 479 7.79 26.42 6.92
CA THR A 479 7.16 27.06 5.76
C THR A 479 5.70 26.69 5.56
N GLY A 480 5.23 25.62 6.20
CA GLY A 480 3.91 25.03 5.97
C GLY A 480 3.74 24.39 4.58
N GLN A 481 4.80 24.37 3.76
CA GLN A 481 4.75 23.84 2.40
C GLN A 481 4.89 22.31 2.39
N LEU A 482 4.23 21.68 1.43
CA LEU A 482 4.09 20.23 1.34
C LEU A 482 5.23 19.61 0.54
N LEU A 483 5.85 18.58 1.12
CA LEU A 483 6.73 17.65 0.43
C LEU A 483 5.92 16.90 -0.62
N GLY A 484 6.41 16.84 -1.85
CA GLY A 484 5.74 16.12 -2.92
C GLY A 484 6.54 16.02 -4.20
N VAL A 485 6.09 15.13 -5.07
CA VAL A 485 6.58 14.98 -6.43
C VAL A 485 5.63 15.72 -7.38
N PRO A 486 6.11 16.55 -8.32
CA PRO A 486 5.23 17.21 -9.28
C PRO A 486 4.43 16.17 -10.09
N ALA A 487 3.10 16.20 -10.02
CA ALA A 487 2.23 15.27 -10.74
C ALA A 487 1.86 15.78 -12.14
N THR A 488 2.85 16.17 -12.94
CA THR A 488 2.67 16.88 -14.21
C THR A 488 3.04 16.07 -15.45
N SER A 489 3.90 15.06 -15.33
CA SER A 489 4.31 14.19 -16.45
C SER A 489 4.86 12.84 -15.95
N SER A 490 5.19 11.94 -16.87
CA SER A 490 5.95 10.71 -16.56
C SER A 490 7.37 11.02 -16.07
N ALA A 491 8.04 12.02 -16.66
CA ALA A 491 9.41 12.38 -16.28
C ALA A 491 9.55 12.81 -14.82
N THR A 492 8.51 13.39 -14.23
CA THR A 492 8.48 13.74 -12.80
C THR A 492 8.11 12.56 -11.91
N ARG A 493 7.68 11.43 -12.49
CA ARG A 493 7.44 10.16 -11.80
C ARG A 493 8.66 9.23 -11.86
N ALA A 494 9.68 9.59 -12.62
CA ALA A 494 10.85 8.77 -12.90
C ALA A 494 11.68 8.48 -11.64
N TRP A 495 12.54 7.47 -11.74
CA TRP A 495 13.51 7.21 -10.69
C TRP A 495 14.52 8.36 -10.61
N GLY A 496 14.95 8.69 -9.39
CA GLY A 496 15.86 9.80 -9.13
C GLY A 496 15.21 11.19 -9.21
N THR A 497 13.90 11.30 -9.41
CA THR A 497 13.24 12.62 -9.36
C THR A 497 13.37 13.23 -7.97
N ALA A 498 13.88 14.46 -7.89
CA ALA A 498 13.91 15.22 -6.65
C ALA A 498 12.49 15.64 -6.24
N PRO A 499 12.03 15.31 -5.02
CA PRO A 499 10.81 15.91 -4.50
C PRO A 499 11.02 17.41 -4.28
N THR A 500 9.89 18.09 -4.18
CA THR A 500 9.80 19.54 -3.95
C THR A 500 9.00 19.79 -2.69
N VAL A 501 9.17 20.97 -2.11
CA VAL A 501 8.42 21.49 -0.97
C VAL A 501 7.67 22.72 -1.49
N THR A 502 6.37 22.59 -1.69
CA THR A 502 5.55 23.62 -2.34
C THR A 502 4.20 23.76 -1.65
N ALA A 503 3.58 24.94 -1.76
CA ALA A 503 2.22 25.13 -1.27
C ALA A 503 1.24 24.16 -1.98
N ALA A 504 0.13 23.84 -1.33
CA ALA A 504 -0.99 23.19 -2.00
C ALA A 504 -1.53 24.11 -3.10
N ALA A 505 -1.98 23.54 -4.22
CA ALA A 505 -2.67 24.30 -5.25
C ALA A 505 -4.03 24.81 -4.72
N PRO A 506 -4.68 25.79 -5.37
CA PRO A 506 -6.00 26.29 -4.95
C PRO A 506 -7.09 25.20 -4.83
N GLY A 507 -6.96 24.09 -5.56
CA GLY A 507 -7.84 22.91 -5.47
C GLY A 507 -7.45 21.89 -4.40
N GLY A 508 -6.48 22.23 -3.54
CA GLY A 508 -5.92 21.35 -2.53
C GLY A 508 -4.66 20.60 -2.97
N PRO A 509 -4.13 19.72 -2.12
CA PRO A 509 -2.91 18.96 -2.39
C PRO A 509 -3.10 17.97 -3.54
N THR A 510 -2.12 17.93 -4.44
CA THR A 510 -2.12 16.96 -5.55
C THR A 510 -1.81 15.55 -5.04
N VAL A 511 -2.11 14.51 -5.84
CA VAL A 511 -1.70 13.12 -5.52
C VAL A 511 -0.19 12.98 -5.33
N GLY A 512 0.61 13.83 -5.99
CA GLY A 512 2.05 13.89 -5.80
C GLY A 512 2.50 14.48 -4.46
N GLN A 513 1.64 15.22 -3.77
CA GLN A 513 1.86 15.73 -2.39
C GLN A 513 1.28 14.79 -1.32
N GLN A 514 0.89 13.57 -1.70
CA GLN A 514 0.38 12.55 -0.79
C GLN A 514 1.40 11.41 -0.66
N TRP A 515 1.56 10.92 0.56
CA TRP A 515 2.53 9.90 0.91
C TRP A 515 1.87 8.80 1.74
N PHE A 516 2.18 7.55 1.42
CA PHE A 516 1.95 6.45 2.35
C PHE A 516 3.17 6.30 3.26
N ILE A 517 2.91 5.99 4.52
CA ILE A 517 3.94 5.75 5.53
C ILE A 517 3.92 4.26 5.81
N ILE A 518 4.94 3.57 5.31
CA ILE A 518 5.02 2.12 5.41
C ILE A 518 5.99 1.75 6.54
N PRO A 519 5.51 1.13 7.63
CA PRO A 519 6.38 0.62 8.67
C PRO A 519 7.31 -0.46 8.09
N GLY A 520 8.59 -0.38 8.43
CA GLY A 520 9.55 -1.43 8.12
C GLY A 520 9.28 -2.66 8.98
N THR A 521 9.31 -3.84 8.35
CA THR A 521 9.20 -5.12 9.04
C THR A 521 10.42 -5.98 8.76
N SER A 522 10.74 -6.86 9.69
CA SER A 522 11.70 -7.93 9.46
C SER A 522 11.11 -8.97 8.48
N ALA A 523 11.96 -9.87 7.97
CA ALA A 523 11.50 -10.98 7.13
C ALA A 523 10.48 -11.92 7.82
N GLY A 524 10.41 -11.89 9.15
CA GLY A 524 9.44 -12.63 9.96
C GLY A 524 8.30 -11.76 10.49
N GLY A 525 7.96 -10.66 9.81
CA GLY A 525 6.79 -9.83 10.12
C GLY A 525 6.95 -8.84 11.27
N ALA A 526 7.93 -9.02 12.16
CA ALA A 526 8.11 -8.15 13.32
C ALA A 526 8.44 -6.69 12.94
N ALA A 527 7.85 -5.72 13.63
CA ALA A 527 8.09 -4.29 13.43
C ALA A 527 9.56 -3.93 13.68
N ALA A 528 10.17 -3.17 12.76
CA ALA A 528 11.58 -2.78 12.82
C ALA A 528 11.79 -1.38 13.46
N GLY A 529 10.72 -0.64 13.77
CA GLY A 529 10.80 0.74 14.26
C GLY A 529 11.34 1.74 13.22
N THR A 530 11.40 1.33 11.96
CA THR A 530 11.80 2.15 10.82
C THR A 530 10.64 2.35 9.87
N TYR A 531 10.77 3.27 8.92
CA TYR A 531 9.72 3.62 7.98
C TYR A 531 10.27 3.80 6.57
N ARG A 532 9.39 3.64 5.58
CA ARG A 532 9.55 4.14 4.22
C ARG A 532 8.43 5.12 3.92
N LEU A 533 8.77 6.25 3.29
CA LEU A 533 7.80 7.18 2.75
C LEU A 533 7.62 6.88 1.27
N VAL A 534 6.47 6.32 0.90
CA VAL A 534 6.12 5.99 -0.49
C VAL A 534 5.28 7.12 -1.06
N ASN A 535 5.74 7.75 -2.14
CA ASN A 535 4.95 8.78 -2.81
C ASN A 535 3.76 8.15 -3.53
N ARG A 536 2.54 8.67 -3.31
CA ARG A 536 1.32 8.07 -3.89
C ARG A 536 1.27 8.19 -5.41
N TYR A 537 1.85 9.24 -6.01
CA TYR A 537 1.86 9.41 -7.46
C TYR A 537 2.87 8.49 -8.16
N SER A 538 4.08 8.37 -7.62
CA SER A 538 5.14 7.58 -8.25
C SER A 538 5.27 6.15 -7.75
N GLY A 539 4.68 5.79 -6.60
CA GLY A 539 4.90 4.49 -5.97
C GLY A 539 6.35 4.27 -5.49
N LEU A 540 7.20 5.30 -5.56
CA LEU A 540 8.61 5.24 -5.19
C LEU A 540 8.83 5.74 -3.76
N VAL A 541 9.93 5.30 -3.14
CA VAL A 541 10.32 5.72 -1.79
C VAL A 541 11.32 6.87 -1.83
N ILE A 542 11.31 7.73 -0.81
CA ILE A 542 12.34 8.76 -0.66
C ILE A 542 13.70 8.16 -0.25
N GLY A 543 14.77 8.60 -0.90
CA GLY A 543 16.16 8.27 -0.58
C GLY A 543 16.96 9.52 -0.23
N LEU A 544 17.81 9.41 0.79
CA LEU A 544 18.72 10.48 1.23
C LEU A 544 20.17 10.08 0.96
N SER A 545 20.74 10.62 -0.11
CA SER A 545 22.07 10.29 -0.60
C SER A 545 23.20 11.02 0.13
N ALA A 546 24.37 10.39 0.24
CA ALA A 546 25.62 11.05 0.65
C ALA A 546 26.37 11.75 -0.49
N ASP A 547 26.10 11.37 -1.72
CA ASP A 547 26.59 12.05 -2.92
C ASP A 547 25.98 13.44 -3.01
N THR A 548 26.83 14.47 -2.98
CA THR A 548 26.42 15.88 -3.03
C THR A 548 25.79 16.30 -4.35
N ALA A 549 25.96 15.52 -5.42
CA ALA A 549 25.26 15.72 -6.69
C ALA A 549 23.81 15.21 -6.65
N ARG A 550 23.45 14.40 -5.64
CA ARG A 550 22.10 13.87 -5.44
C ARG A 550 21.45 14.54 -4.23
N THR A 551 20.45 15.38 -4.46
CA THR A 551 19.54 15.82 -3.40
C THR A 551 18.71 14.64 -2.86
N ALA A 552 17.79 14.89 -1.92
CA ALA A 552 16.74 13.91 -1.71
C ALA A 552 16.04 13.61 -3.05
N GLU A 553 15.65 12.37 -3.26
CA GLU A 553 15.13 11.85 -4.52
C GLU A 553 14.16 10.69 -4.28
N THR A 554 13.23 10.44 -5.20
CA THR A 554 12.36 9.26 -5.17
C THR A 554 12.96 8.11 -5.98
N THR A 555 12.98 6.92 -5.41
CA THR A 555 13.69 5.75 -5.95
C THR A 555 12.89 4.47 -5.64
N PRO A 556 13.05 3.37 -6.39
CA PRO A 556 12.38 2.11 -6.03
C PRO A 556 12.86 1.63 -4.66
N ALA A 557 11.98 0.96 -3.93
CA ALA A 557 12.33 0.36 -2.65
C ALA A 557 13.45 -0.68 -2.83
N ARG A 558 14.51 -0.59 -2.01
CA ARG A 558 15.62 -1.53 -2.00
C ARG A 558 16.00 -1.97 -0.58
N TYR A 559 16.58 -3.16 -0.52
CA TYR A 559 17.00 -3.85 0.71
C TYR A 559 18.46 -4.32 0.65
N TRP A 560 19.16 -3.99 -0.43
CA TRP A 560 20.56 -4.29 -0.65
C TRP A 560 21.27 -3.06 -1.21
N THR A 561 22.59 -3.10 -1.17
CA THR A 561 23.45 -2.15 -1.89
C THR A 561 23.94 -2.82 -3.16
N ASN A 562 23.67 -2.22 -4.32
CA ASN A 562 24.29 -2.67 -5.56
C ASN A 562 25.35 -1.66 -6.03
N SER A 563 26.55 -2.15 -6.31
CA SER A 563 27.69 -1.41 -6.82
C SER A 563 27.83 -1.44 -8.36
N THR A 564 26.88 -2.00 -9.11
CA THR A 564 26.89 -1.98 -10.58
C THR A 564 26.48 -0.60 -11.10
N GLY A 565 27.28 -0.03 -12.01
CA GLY A 565 27.30 1.38 -12.39
C GLY A 565 26.15 1.93 -13.25
N SER A 566 24.89 1.54 -13.00
CA SER A 566 23.73 2.25 -13.58
C SER A 566 23.56 3.63 -12.91
N SER A 567 23.40 4.69 -13.69
CA SER A 567 23.42 6.10 -13.22
C SER A 567 22.24 6.48 -12.32
N VAL A 568 21.08 5.86 -12.51
CA VAL A 568 19.83 6.19 -11.77
C VAL A 568 19.30 4.99 -10.97
N GLY A 569 19.63 3.77 -11.37
CA GLY A 569 19.23 2.56 -10.67
C GLY A 569 20.25 2.02 -9.66
N GLY A 570 21.54 2.16 -9.99
CA GLY A 570 22.66 1.65 -9.21
C GLY A 570 23.11 2.58 -8.08
N SER A 571 24.03 2.08 -7.25
CA SER A 571 24.74 2.81 -6.18
C SER A 571 23.92 3.31 -4.98
N ARG A 572 22.60 3.19 -5.02
CA ARG A 572 21.72 3.45 -3.87
C ARG A 572 21.81 2.31 -2.87
N THR A 573 21.69 2.64 -1.59
CA THR A 573 21.75 1.63 -0.49
C THR A 573 20.41 1.52 0.21
N ALA A 574 20.14 0.37 0.84
CA ALA A 574 18.95 0.22 1.68
C ALA A 574 18.89 1.26 2.82
N ALA A 575 20.05 1.60 3.37
CA ALA A 575 20.18 2.60 4.43
C ALA A 575 19.82 4.02 3.95
N GLU A 576 19.90 4.32 2.66
CA GLU A 576 19.46 5.62 2.12
C GLU A 576 17.95 5.83 2.25
N GLN A 577 17.16 4.74 2.28
CA GLN A 577 15.69 4.74 2.23
C GLN A 577 15.03 4.23 3.52
N THR A 578 15.81 3.69 4.45
CA THR A 578 15.33 3.21 5.75
C THR A 578 15.31 4.38 6.71
N LEU A 579 14.12 4.86 7.09
CA LEU A 579 13.97 6.12 7.80
C LEU A 579 13.64 5.93 9.28
N ALA A 580 14.20 6.80 10.11
CA ALA A 580 13.82 7.03 11.49
C ALA A 580 13.19 8.41 11.62
N MET A 581 12.10 8.49 12.38
CA MET A 581 11.40 9.73 12.68
C MET A 581 11.62 10.10 14.14
N THR A 582 12.30 11.21 14.39
CA THR A 582 12.60 11.69 15.76
C THR A 582 11.81 12.97 16.02
N ALA A 583 11.02 13.02 17.08
CA ALA A 583 10.32 14.26 17.46
C ALA A 583 11.33 15.36 17.79
N VAL A 584 11.14 16.55 17.24
CA VAL A 584 12.04 17.72 17.42
C VAL A 584 11.33 18.98 17.89
N GLY A 585 10.00 18.95 18.01
CA GLY A 585 9.21 20.10 18.49
C GLY A 585 7.71 19.89 18.31
N THR A 586 6.94 20.96 18.52
CA THR A 586 5.50 21.00 18.23
C THR A 586 5.25 21.38 16.77
N ALA A 587 4.28 20.71 16.14
CA ALA A 587 3.80 21.09 14.82
C ALA A 587 3.17 22.48 14.88
N PRO A 588 3.34 23.32 13.85
CA PRO A 588 2.57 24.54 13.74
C PRO A 588 1.08 24.17 13.57
N PRO A 589 0.15 24.64 14.43
CA PRO A 589 -1.26 24.33 14.26
C PRO A 589 -1.82 25.14 13.10
N GLY A 590 -1.77 24.63 11.87
CA GLY A 590 -2.39 25.22 10.66
C GLY A 590 -2.08 26.71 10.38
N GLY A 591 -1.12 27.29 11.12
CA GLY A 591 -1.03 28.72 11.39
C GLY A 591 -2.31 29.32 12.00
N LEU A 592 -2.42 29.44 13.33
CA LEU A 592 -3.37 30.37 14.00
C LEU A 592 -2.99 31.85 13.79
N ASN A 593 -2.30 32.19 12.70
CA ASN A 593 -1.95 33.58 12.41
C ASN A 593 -3.20 34.29 11.92
N GLY A 594 -3.55 35.40 12.55
CA GLY A 594 -4.79 36.09 12.26
C GLY A 594 -5.36 36.77 13.48
N THR A 595 -6.57 37.30 13.34
CA THR A 595 -7.33 37.87 14.46
C THR A 595 -8.37 36.87 14.90
N HIS A 596 -8.39 36.57 16.19
CA HIS A 596 -9.24 35.53 16.78
C HIS A 596 -9.88 36.03 18.06
N THR A 597 -11.00 35.43 18.42
CA THR A 597 -11.59 35.50 19.76
C THR A 597 -11.21 34.24 20.53
N LEU A 598 -10.82 34.40 21.80
CA LEU A 598 -10.65 33.25 22.71
C LEU A 598 -11.88 33.14 23.61
N LEU A 599 -12.58 32.00 23.58
CA LEU A 599 -13.80 31.76 24.31
C LEU A 599 -13.65 30.65 25.36
N THR A 600 -14.07 30.90 26.60
CA THR A 600 -14.23 29.85 27.62
C THR A 600 -15.41 30.17 28.53
N GLY A 601 -16.09 29.15 29.06
CA GLY A 601 -17.28 29.35 29.90
C GLY A 601 -18.40 30.16 29.24
N GLY A 602 -18.46 30.17 27.89
CA GLY A 602 -19.42 30.98 27.12
C GLY A 602 -19.09 32.48 27.04
N LYS A 603 -17.87 32.89 27.41
CA LYS A 603 -17.41 34.29 27.46
C LYS A 603 -16.07 34.46 26.75
N ALA A 604 -15.76 35.69 26.34
CA ALA A 604 -14.53 36.03 25.64
C ALA A 604 -13.43 36.52 26.58
N LEU A 605 -12.16 36.24 26.21
CA LEU A 605 -11.00 36.93 26.79
C LEU A 605 -11.08 38.41 26.41
N ASP A 606 -11.23 39.24 27.42
CA ASP A 606 -11.57 40.65 27.29
C ASP A 606 -10.46 41.51 27.89
N ASP A 607 -10.10 42.57 27.17
CA ASP A 607 -9.45 43.72 27.78
C ASP A 607 -10.48 44.70 28.37
N PRO A 608 -10.57 44.80 29.71
CA PRO A 608 -11.67 45.49 30.37
C PRO A 608 -11.75 46.98 30.00
N ASN A 609 -12.97 47.42 29.69
CA ASN A 609 -13.29 48.81 29.38
C ASN A 609 -12.51 49.39 28.19
N HIS A 610 -12.08 48.55 27.22
CA HIS A 610 -11.33 49.01 26.04
C HIS A 610 -10.05 49.78 26.41
N SER A 611 -9.30 49.26 27.38
CA SER A 611 -8.14 49.93 27.95
C SER A 611 -6.96 49.98 26.97
N THR A 612 -6.27 51.12 26.90
CA THR A 612 -4.98 51.23 26.20
C THR A 612 -3.78 51.31 27.16
N ALA A 613 -4.02 51.10 28.46
CA ALA A 613 -3.00 51.18 29.49
C ALA A 613 -2.26 49.84 29.66
N ALA A 614 -0.92 49.90 29.66
CA ALA A 614 -0.10 48.78 30.06
C ALA A 614 -0.30 48.49 31.56
N GLY A 615 -0.45 47.21 31.92
CA GLY A 615 -0.70 46.76 33.29
C GLY A 615 -2.15 46.36 33.56
N THR A 616 -3.08 46.65 32.65
CA THR A 616 -4.48 46.25 32.81
C THR A 616 -4.61 44.72 32.82
N GLN A 617 -5.23 44.18 33.87
CA GLN A 617 -5.45 42.74 33.99
C GLN A 617 -6.61 42.29 33.10
N LEU A 618 -6.40 41.20 32.37
CA LEU A 618 -7.41 40.63 31.48
C LEU A 618 -8.50 39.91 32.28
N ALA A 619 -9.71 39.90 31.73
CA ALA A 619 -10.88 39.29 32.35
C ALA A 619 -11.71 38.51 31.32
N LEU A 620 -12.77 37.87 31.79
CA LEU A 620 -13.85 37.39 30.93
C LEU A 620 -14.99 38.39 30.84
N TRP A 621 -15.56 38.51 29.66
CA TRP A 621 -16.80 39.26 29.45
C TRP A 621 -17.68 38.60 28.39
N GLY A 622 -18.99 38.89 28.42
CA GLY A 622 -19.92 38.47 27.38
C GLY A 622 -19.41 38.86 26.00
N ALA A 623 -19.36 37.90 25.08
CA ALA A 623 -18.88 38.12 23.73
C ALA A 623 -19.76 39.17 23.03
N ASN A 624 -19.16 40.28 22.61
CA ASN A 624 -19.87 41.43 22.03
C ASN A 624 -19.30 41.87 20.66
N GLY A 625 -18.24 41.21 20.17
CA GLY A 625 -17.60 41.52 18.89
C GLY A 625 -16.71 42.76 18.90
N GLY A 626 -16.43 43.33 20.08
CA GLY A 626 -15.54 44.47 20.25
C GLY A 626 -14.08 44.14 19.93
N ALA A 627 -13.31 45.16 19.53
CA ALA A 627 -11.89 45.02 19.23
C ALA A 627 -11.08 44.66 20.50
N ASN A 628 -11.52 45.10 21.68
CA ASN A 628 -10.97 44.71 22.98
C ASN A 628 -11.11 43.21 23.31
N GLN A 629 -11.97 42.46 22.60
CA GLN A 629 -12.12 41.00 22.71
C GLN A 629 -11.45 40.24 21.55
N SER A 630 -10.86 40.98 20.61
CA SER A 630 -10.19 40.43 19.44
C SER A 630 -8.68 40.44 19.67
N TRP A 631 -8.02 39.32 19.36
CA TRP A 631 -6.60 39.12 19.62
C TRP A 631 -5.90 38.73 18.33
N ARG A 632 -4.90 39.52 17.92
CA ARG A 632 -4.01 39.21 16.80
C ARG A 632 -2.91 38.25 17.26
N PHE A 633 -2.96 37.05 16.72
CA PHE A 633 -1.99 36.00 16.94
C PHE A 633 -0.87 36.16 15.91
N THR A 634 0.37 36.24 16.41
CA THR A 634 1.57 36.29 15.59
C THR A 634 2.49 35.13 15.99
N SER A 635 2.68 34.17 15.08
CA SER A 635 3.55 33.02 15.26
C SER A 635 5.00 33.46 15.49
N GLN A 636 5.64 32.84 16.46
CA GLN A 636 7.04 33.03 16.79
C GLN A 636 7.89 31.88 16.22
N PRO A 637 9.21 32.08 16.02
CA PRO A 637 10.10 31.04 15.47
C PRO A 637 10.16 29.74 16.28
N ASP A 638 9.80 29.78 17.56
CA ASP A 638 9.75 28.63 18.48
C ASP A 638 8.41 27.86 18.45
N GLY A 639 7.47 28.26 17.58
CA GLY A 639 6.15 27.65 17.45
C GLY A 639 5.11 28.18 18.46
N SER A 640 5.47 29.12 19.33
CA SER A 640 4.54 29.85 20.18
C SER A 640 3.86 31.01 19.45
N TYR A 641 2.90 31.65 20.10
CA TYR A 641 2.22 32.83 19.61
C TYR A 641 2.38 34.00 20.57
N GLN A 642 2.62 35.18 20.00
CA GLN A 642 2.37 36.45 20.67
C GLN A 642 0.90 36.83 20.39
N LEU A 643 0.16 37.15 21.44
CA LEU A 643 -1.25 37.54 21.36
C LEU A 643 -1.36 39.03 21.66
N ALA A 644 -1.52 39.86 20.63
CA ALA A 644 -1.72 41.29 20.76
C ALA A 644 -3.20 41.65 20.70
N ASN A 645 -3.71 42.42 21.64
CA ASN A 645 -5.09 42.91 21.59
C ASN A 645 -5.28 43.78 20.32
N ALA A 646 -6.36 43.57 19.58
CA ALA A 646 -6.59 44.24 18.31
C ALA A 646 -6.92 45.74 18.45
N GLU A 647 -7.36 46.17 19.64
CA GLU A 647 -7.66 47.57 19.95
C GLU A 647 -6.44 48.32 20.49
N SER A 648 -5.82 47.82 21.56
CA SER A 648 -4.70 48.51 22.21
C SER A 648 -3.35 48.26 21.54
N GLY A 649 -3.21 47.16 20.80
CA GLY A 649 -1.94 46.69 20.24
C GLY A 649 -0.98 46.11 21.29
N LEU A 650 -1.39 46.00 22.56
CA LEU A 650 -0.60 45.45 23.66
C LEU A 650 -0.74 43.93 23.77
N CYS A 651 0.29 43.27 24.28
CA CYS A 651 0.39 41.82 24.32
C CYS A 651 -0.14 41.23 25.64
N ALA A 652 -0.82 40.08 25.55
CA ALA A 652 -1.13 39.26 26.72
C ALA A 652 0.16 38.76 27.38
N ASP A 653 0.35 39.12 28.65
CA ASP A 653 1.60 39.05 29.39
C ASP A 653 1.35 38.47 30.78
N VAL A 654 2.17 37.51 31.20
CA VAL A 654 2.21 37.10 32.61
C VAL A 654 2.99 38.13 33.41
N SER A 655 2.28 38.85 34.29
CA SER A 655 2.80 40.03 35.00
C SER A 655 4.16 39.78 35.65
N GLY A 656 5.14 40.61 35.29
CA GLY A 656 6.51 40.55 35.81
C GLY A 656 7.30 39.30 35.41
N GLY A 657 6.80 38.50 34.45
CA GLY A 657 7.41 37.23 34.06
C GLY A 657 7.33 36.14 35.13
N ALA A 658 6.38 36.25 36.05
CA ALA A 658 6.24 35.30 37.15
C ALA A 658 6.01 33.86 36.65
N THR A 659 6.57 32.88 37.36
CA THR A 659 6.40 31.45 37.05
C THR A 659 5.47 30.72 38.02
N THR A 660 4.92 31.44 39.00
CA THR A 660 4.04 30.88 40.04
C THR A 660 2.58 30.84 39.60
N ALA A 661 1.87 29.81 40.09
CA ALA A 661 0.43 29.69 39.95
C ALA A 661 -0.30 30.88 40.58
N GLY A 662 -1.37 31.34 39.94
CA GLY A 662 -2.13 32.52 40.36
C GLY A 662 -1.57 33.86 39.88
N ALA A 663 -0.41 33.89 39.21
CA ALA A 663 0.08 35.14 38.64
C ALA A 663 -0.91 35.71 37.62
N HIS A 664 -1.07 37.03 37.64
CA HIS A 664 -2.02 37.74 36.81
C HIS A 664 -1.59 37.73 35.35
N VAL A 665 -2.55 37.59 34.44
CA VAL A 665 -2.34 37.84 33.02
C VAL A 665 -2.87 39.23 32.69
N ILE A 666 -1.98 40.10 32.23
CA ILE A 666 -2.22 41.52 31.95
C ILE A 666 -2.01 41.80 30.46
N GLN A 667 -2.36 42.99 29.98
CA GLN A 667 -1.81 43.53 28.74
C GLN A 667 -0.57 44.39 29.03
N TRP A 668 0.48 44.23 28.23
CA TRP A 668 1.72 45.01 28.34
C TRP A 668 2.33 45.31 26.97
N ASN A 669 3.25 46.28 26.92
CA ASN A 669 4.02 46.55 25.70
C ASN A 669 4.65 45.25 25.19
N CYS A 670 4.49 44.95 23.91
CA CYS A 670 5.05 43.75 23.30
C CYS A 670 6.59 43.85 23.27
N THR A 671 7.25 43.11 24.16
CA THR A 671 8.71 43.08 24.34
C THR A 671 9.36 41.86 23.69
N GLY A 672 8.57 40.84 23.34
CA GLY A 672 9.07 39.55 22.84
C GLY A 672 9.63 38.64 23.94
N GLY A 673 9.40 38.97 25.21
CA GLY A 673 9.75 38.11 26.34
C GLY A 673 8.92 36.83 26.37
N ALA A 674 9.50 35.74 26.87
CA ALA A 674 8.82 34.43 26.94
C ALA A 674 7.53 34.45 27.78
N ASN A 675 7.35 35.42 28.67
CA ASN A 675 6.12 35.61 29.45
C ASN A 675 4.97 36.23 28.62
N GLN A 676 5.23 36.67 27.40
CA GLN A 676 4.26 37.17 26.42
C GLN A 676 3.99 36.17 25.28
N HIS A 677 4.63 35.00 25.35
CA HIS A 677 4.54 33.96 24.35
C HIS A 677 3.72 32.80 24.89
N TRP A 678 2.85 32.25 24.04
CA TRP A 678 1.86 31.26 24.42
C TRP A 678 1.86 30.08 23.44
N THR A 679 2.00 28.86 23.95
CA THR A 679 1.82 27.64 23.17
C THR A 679 0.34 27.23 23.20
N LEU A 680 -0.25 26.98 22.03
CA LEU A 680 -1.63 26.51 21.90
C LEU A 680 -1.67 25.04 21.52
N THR A 681 -2.26 24.20 22.37
CA THR A 681 -2.40 22.76 22.14
C THR A 681 -3.87 22.40 21.95
N GLN A 682 -4.26 22.01 20.73
CA GLN A 682 -5.63 21.58 20.44
C GLN A 682 -5.96 20.29 21.19
N GLN A 683 -7.16 20.24 21.75
CA GLN A 683 -7.74 19.10 22.45
C GLN A 683 -8.66 18.33 21.52
N SER A 684 -8.99 17.08 21.87
CA SER A 684 -9.86 16.20 21.07
C SER A 684 -11.26 16.76 20.77
N ASN A 685 -11.75 17.68 21.61
CA ASN A 685 -13.04 18.36 21.43
C ASN A 685 -12.95 19.67 20.63
N GLY A 686 -11.81 19.96 20.02
CA GLY A 686 -11.59 21.17 19.20
C GLY A 686 -11.20 22.44 19.98
N THR A 687 -11.24 22.42 21.32
CA THR A 687 -10.74 23.53 22.15
C THR A 687 -9.21 23.51 22.27
N TYR A 688 -8.60 24.54 22.87
CA TYR A 688 -7.16 24.68 23.04
C TYR A 688 -6.79 24.85 24.53
N ALA A 689 -5.70 24.22 24.95
CA ALA A 689 -4.97 24.64 26.15
C ALA A 689 -3.96 25.72 25.74
N VAL A 690 -4.01 26.89 26.40
CA VAL A 690 -3.14 28.05 26.11
C VAL A 690 -2.10 28.16 27.22
N ARG A 691 -0.85 27.81 26.93
CA ARG A 691 0.23 27.63 27.91
C ARG A 691 1.28 28.73 27.80
N SER A 692 1.63 29.38 28.90
CA SER A 692 2.73 30.35 28.92
C SER A 692 4.06 29.64 28.63
N VAL A 693 4.87 30.20 27.73
CA VAL A 693 6.20 29.67 27.41
C VAL A 693 7.16 29.83 28.60
N GLN A 694 7.05 30.92 29.36
CA GLN A 694 7.92 31.20 30.52
C GLN A 694 7.72 30.21 31.68
N SER A 695 6.48 29.87 32.00
CA SER A 695 6.14 29.12 33.22
C SER A 695 5.66 27.70 32.97
N GLY A 696 5.19 27.40 31.75
CA GLY A 696 4.50 26.15 31.44
C GLY A 696 3.08 26.06 32.03
N LEU A 697 2.56 27.11 32.67
CA LEU A 697 1.20 27.15 33.25
C LEU A 697 0.15 27.61 32.22
N LEU A 698 -1.12 27.25 32.46
CA LEU A 698 -2.22 27.54 31.54
C LEU A 698 -2.95 28.85 31.84
N LEU A 699 -3.29 29.59 30.79
CA LEU A 699 -4.26 30.68 30.81
C LEU A 699 -5.60 30.17 31.35
N THR A 700 -6.01 30.68 32.50
CA THR A 700 -7.14 30.15 33.28
C THR A 700 -8.03 31.27 33.76
N ALA A 701 -9.33 31.17 33.45
CA ALA A 701 -10.34 32.06 34.00
C ALA A 701 -10.77 31.62 35.40
N ALA A 702 -10.94 32.56 36.32
CA ALA A 702 -11.33 32.26 37.70
C ALA A 702 -12.77 31.73 37.84
N ALA A 703 -13.69 32.16 36.96
CA ALA A 703 -15.10 31.77 36.95
C ALA A 703 -15.73 32.03 35.57
N ALA A 704 -16.91 31.46 35.31
CA ALA A 704 -17.68 31.69 34.08
C ALA A 704 -18.62 32.92 34.16
N THR A 705 -18.19 34.00 34.83
CA THR A 705 -18.97 35.23 35.06
C THR A 705 -18.29 36.45 34.45
N ASP A 706 -19.04 37.50 34.14
CA ASP A 706 -18.47 38.76 33.66
C ASP A 706 -17.57 39.38 34.73
N GLY A 707 -16.41 39.88 34.31
CA GLY A 707 -15.37 40.42 35.19
C GLY A 707 -14.51 39.36 35.88
N ALA A 708 -14.68 38.07 35.59
CA ALA A 708 -13.82 37.04 36.15
C ALA A 708 -12.38 37.22 35.65
N LEU A 709 -11.45 37.38 36.60
CA LEU A 709 -10.04 37.64 36.29
C LEU A 709 -9.36 36.42 35.66
N VAL A 710 -8.39 36.70 34.78
CA VAL A 710 -7.56 35.69 34.15
C VAL A 710 -6.17 35.63 34.81
N THR A 711 -5.74 34.40 35.10
CA THR A 711 -4.44 34.09 35.73
C THR A 711 -3.78 32.92 35.02
N GLN A 712 -2.53 32.62 35.34
CA GLN A 712 -1.92 31.33 34.96
C GLN A 712 -2.08 30.31 36.09
N GLN A 713 -2.43 29.06 35.77
CA GLN A 713 -2.62 27.97 36.74
C GLN A 713 -2.05 26.64 36.25
N PRO A 714 -1.75 25.67 37.14
CA PRO A 714 -1.40 24.30 36.73
C PRO A 714 -2.52 23.67 35.91
N ASP A 715 -2.17 22.80 34.97
CA ASP A 715 -3.15 22.09 34.15
C ASP A 715 -3.89 21.05 35.00
N THR A 716 -5.19 21.24 35.17
CA THR A 716 -6.08 20.35 35.95
C THR A 716 -7.11 19.64 35.07
N GLY A 717 -7.11 19.91 33.76
CA GLY A 717 -8.18 19.45 32.87
C GLY A 717 -9.49 20.23 33.00
N ALA A 718 -9.54 21.29 33.82
CA ALA A 718 -10.77 22.04 34.05
C ALA A 718 -11.25 22.79 32.79
N ALA A 719 -12.57 22.89 32.61
CA ALA A 719 -13.17 23.53 31.45
C ALA A 719 -12.74 25.00 31.27
N LEU A 720 -12.52 25.74 32.36
CA LEU A 720 -12.04 27.13 32.35
C LEU A 720 -10.56 27.30 31.97
N GLN A 721 -9.88 26.19 31.69
CA GLN A 721 -8.50 26.14 31.15
C GLN A 721 -8.49 25.71 29.68
N ARG A 722 -9.67 25.56 29.07
CA ARG A 722 -9.86 25.15 27.68
C ARG A 722 -10.57 26.28 26.94
N TRP A 723 -9.97 26.70 25.84
CA TRP A 723 -10.38 27.88 25.09
C TRP A 723 -10.75 27.49 23.67
N ALA A 724 -11.96 27.79 23.22
CA ALA A 724 -12.26 27.78 21.80
C ALA A 724 -11.59 29.01 21.16
N VAL A 725 -10.96 28.81 19.99
CA VAL A 725 -10.33 29.87 19.21
C VAL A 725 -11.11 29.99 17.91
N GLY A 726 -11.72 31.15 17.65
CA GLY A 726 -12.67 31.37 16.55
C GLY A 726 -12.54 32.72 15.89
#